data_AF-A0A969STM5-F1
#
_entry.id   AF-A0A969STM5-F1
#
_cell.length_a   1.000
_cell.length_b   1.000
_cell.length_c   1.000
_cell.angle_alpha   90.00
_cell.angle_beta   90.00
_cell.angle_gamma   90.00
#
_symmetry.space_group_name_H-M   'P 1'
#
loop_
_entity.id
_entity.type
_entity.pdbx_description
1 polymer ?
#
loop_
_entity_poly.entity_id
_entity_poly.type
_entity_poly.pdbx_seq_one_letter_code
_entity_poly.pdbx_strand_id
1 'polypeptide(L)'
;MNSNTTLLQNHCYSQSFDIRNHIYKLTPTDQKDRYYCPVCEGNNFTINPDSGAYQCWNGCEVADIRNAIAPLKEKFTRTAGRKPIPKAKGFKPAPIPKGAKLLVSSNLGDIPRSEPLTSNPPKGAVGSVEQTIYHYSADQWVIRYQWADASKPKGYAKTFRQFHKNADGGIESNKGDCPWKPYRLDEVLAHINDVEVPAVLWGEGEKCVEIARFEGTLSTTLQGSNWSVKAIKEGLQPIRDASPQCIQVFIADSDETGKKKGEKFEKACAEVGLPCVIIHTDKVFEISGDIEEVLESMDTPEFIKRLESELHHKAQRDLEKLKAAFSEVPLMEHPGIAKCKMAQKYNLIAAAWGDRLRWNSMKKRVEFDGSPLPLDRIKLRIAKELDIDVSREDALEIILDLARNNEYSPFKEYLSALPNGNPEFLNSLASRFLGTHDPLHQVLLKRTLIAAVARTYQPGCKHDTICILKGKQGALKSTFWSVLAGEDNFTDDLSGTDKDEILKLSQYAMIEFSEFETAYKKKEVSALKAFLSRKSDSIRVPYGRDIQDIPRPSIFVGTTNKPEFLHDPTGERRYWAVPVECDRIDIPQLKIDRDAIWSAAKAAYLAGEQWWLTNAEDEMLNVSNSDFASTDVWEEAISGYISLQSETSVREILSECLKIDVSMQDRASQMRVSEILTRLGWVKGKKKKKHSQTIQCWNKIPQKCVLEVATGVATGVATEVATTSNVDISMHTENEVPMVATFSSNLEISETENLINDQKNNSYRRQSFEKVGSNQGGENVQVQSGSGFNEVATSEVATFET
;
A
#
# COMPACT_ATOMS: atom_id res chain seq x y z
N MET A 1 26.00 -10.05 -62.93
CA MET A 1 26.80 -11.11 -62.29
C MET A 1 26.01 -11.62 -61.08
N ASN A 2 26.03 -12.93 -60.87
CA ASN A 2 25.89 -13.73 -59.63
C ASN A 2 25.42 -13.01 -58.34
N SER A 3 24.45 -13.51 -57.55
CA SER A 3 23.59 -14.72 -57.67
C SER A 3 22.39 -14.60 -56.70
N ASN A 4 21.32 -15.40 -56.92
CA ASN A 4 20.39 -15.79 -55.84
C ASN A 4 21.17 -16.59 -54.76
N THR A 5 20.75 -16.69 -53.49
CA THR A 5 19.69 -17.61 -53.02
C THR A 5 19.61 -17.56 -51.47
N THR A 6 18.49 -18.04 -50.90
CA THR A 6 18.30 -18.46 -49.48
C THR A 6 18.38 -17.40 -48.37
N LEU A 7 17.18 -17.04 -47.88
CA LEU A 7 16.89 -16.98 -46.45
C LEU A 7 17.41 -18.25 -45.74
N LEU A 8 18.07 -18.11 -44.59
CA LEU A 8 18.00 -19.07 -43.47
C LEU A 8 18.63 -18.47 -42.18
N GLN A 9 17.93 -18.66 -41.06
CA GLN A 9 18.41 -18.59 -39.66
C GLN A 9 19.14 -17.31 -39.19
N ASN A 10 18.34 -16.38 -38.67
CA ASN A 10 18.74 -15.54 -37.52
C ASN A 10 18.90 -16.42 -36.25
N HIS A 11 19.95 -17.24 -36.17
CA HIS A 11 20.37 -17.89 -34.92
C HIS A 11 21.87 -18.25 -34.97
N CYS A 12 22.73 -17.34 -34.53
CA CYS A 12 24.04 -17.72 -34.00
C CYS A 12 24.04 -17.39 -32.51
N TYR A 13 23.97 -18.45 -31.69
CA TYR A 13 23.82 -18.35 -30.25
C TYR A 13 25.06 -17.71 -29.59
N SER A 14 24.86 -17.19 -28.38
CA SER A 14 25.93 -17.12 -27.38
C SER A 14 26.31 -18.55 -26.97
N GLN A 15 27.00 -19.28 -27.84
CA GLN A 15 27.48 -20.62 -27.55
C GLN A 15 28.49 -20.53 -26.39
N SER A 16 28.18 -21.22 -25.29
CA SER A 16 29.15 -21.48 -24.23
C SER A 16 30.36 -22.19 -24.84
N PHE A 17 31.56 -21.75 -24.48
CA PHE A 17 32.80 -22.43 -24.90
C PHE A 17 32.75 -23.90 -24.47
N ASP A 18 32.83 -24.80 -25.45
CA ASP A 18 33.03 -26.22 -25.24
C ASP A 18 34.39 -26.58 -25.84
N ILE A 19 35.28 -27.15 -25.02
CA ILE A 19 36.64 -27.49 -25.42
C ILE A 19 36.67 -28.58 -26.51
N ARG A 20 35.64 -29.41 -26.61
CA ARG A 20 35.55 -30.50 -27.59
C ARG A 20 35.59 -29.99 -29.02
N ASN A 21 34.99 -28.81 -29.25
CA ASN A 21 35.04 -28.07 -30.52
C ASN A 21 36.43 -27.50 -30.85
N HIS A 22 37.42 -27.70 -29.97
CA HIS A 22 38.78 -27.16 -30.09
C HIS A 22 39.89 -28.19 -29.79
N ILE A 23 39.56 -29.49 -29.60
CA ILE A 23 40.55 -30.55 -29.34
C ILE A 23 41.64 -30.62 -30.42
N TYR A 24 41.32 -30.29 -31.67
CA TYR A 24 42.28 -30.23 -32.78
C TYR A 24 43.43 -29.21 -32.58
N LYS A 25 43.35 -28.31 -31.60
CA LYS A 25 44.41 -27.36 -31.23
C LYS A 25 45.36 -27.88 -30.15
N LEU A 26 45.09 -29.06 -29.59
CA LEU A 26 45.81 -29.62 -28.45
C LEU A 26 46.66 -30.80 -28.90
N THR A 27 47.94 -30.79 -28.53
CA THR A 27 48.83 -31.93 -28.75
C THR A 27 48.45 -33.07 -27.80
N PRO A 28 48.09 -34.27 -28.29
CA PRO A 28 47.86 -35.43 -27.43
C PRO A 28 49.18 -35.94 -26.82
N THR A 29 49.08 -36.70 -25.74
CA THR A 29 50.20 -37.43 -25.13
C THR A 29 50.14 -38.90 -25.51
N ASP A 30 51.17 -39.68 -25.16
CA ASP A 30 51.18 -41.14 -25.30
C ASP A 30 50.13 -41.84 -24.41
N GLN A 31 49.47 -41.10 -23.50
CA GLN A 31 48.40 -41.60 -22.65
C GLN A 31 47.02 -41.22 -23.22
N LYS A 32 46.11 -42.19 -23.24
CA LYS A 32 44.74 -42.01 -23.74
C LYS A 32 44.01 -40.87 -23.02
N ASP A 33 43.27 -40.08 -23.78
CA ASP A 33 42.41 -38.98 -23.32
C ASP A 33 43.16 -37.86 -22.52
N ARG A 34 44.49 -37.78 -22.72
CA ARG A 34 45.40 -36.79 -22.12
C ARG A 34 46.17 -36.00 -23.16
N TYR A 35 46.32 -34.71 -22.88
CA TYR A 35 46.93 -33.71 -23.75
C TYR A 35 48.03 -32.93 -23.01
N TYR A 36 48.84 -32.18 -23.76
CA TYR A 36 49.69 -31.14 -23.21
C TYR A 36 48.85 -29.89 -22.90
N CYS A 37 49.08 -29.26 -21.74
CA CYS A 37 48.36 -28.05 -21.33
C CYS A 37 48.83 -26.84 -22.13
N PRO A 38 47.95 -26.06 -22.79
CA PRO A 38 48.35 -24.89 -23.59
C PRO A 38 48.75 -23.65 -22.77
N VAL A 39 48.94 -23.78 -21.45
CA VAL A 39 49.32 -22.70 -20.53
C VAL A 39 50.65 -22.98 -19.81
N CYS A 40 50.88 -24.22 -19.39
CA CYS A 40 52.10 -24.64 -18.67
C CYS A 40 52.87 -25.78 -19.34
N GLU A 41 52.47 -26.19 -20.55
CA GLU A 41 53.09 -27.25 -21.35
C GLU A 41 53.18 -28.62 -20.67
N GLY A 42 52.50 -28.81 -19.52
CA GLY A 42 52.47 -30.06 -18.78
C GLY A 42 51.59 -31.13 -19.44
N ASN A 43 52.10 -32.37 -19.52
CA ASN A 43 51.44 -33.56 -20.09
C ASN A 43 50.25 -34.13 -19.28
N ASN A 44 49.75 -33.40 -18.30
CA ASN A 44 48.75 -33.85 -17.34
C ASN A 44 47.46 -33.01 -17.46
N PHE A 45 47.02 -32.78 -18.70
CA PHE A 45 45.77 -32.08 -19.02
C PHE A 45 44.73 -33.08 -19.53
N THR A 46 43.61 -33.20 -18.82
CA THR A 46 42.54 -34.16 -19.10
C THR A 46 41.26 -33.47 -19.56
N ILE A 47 40.59 -34.05 -20.56
CA ILE A 47 39.29 -33.62 -21.07
C ILE A 47 38.32 -34.79 -20.97
N ASN A 48 37.16 -34.59 -20.34
CA ASN A 48 36.09 -35.59 -20.31
C ASN A 48 35.28 -35.52 -21.62
N PRO A 49 35.17 -36.62 -22.39
CA PRO A 49 34.55 -36.59 -23.72
C PRO A 49 33.03 -36.35 -23.68
N ASP A 50 32.33 -36.86 -22.68
CA ASP A 50 30.87 -36.85 -22.61
C ASP A 50 30.30 -35.49 -22.16
N SER A 51 30.98 -34.84 -21.20
CA SER A 51 30.58 -33.55 -20.62
C SER A 51 31.31 -32.33 -21.18
N GLY A 52 32.48 -32.52 -21.79
CA GLY A 52 33.36 -31.41 -22.20
C GLY A 52 34.06 -30.69 -21.03
N ALA A 53 33.96 -31.20 -19.79
CA ALA A 53 34.72 -30.68 -18.66
C ALA A 53 36.22 -30.95 -18.82
N TYR A 54 37.07 -30.00 -18.42
CA TYR A 54 38.53 -30.09 -18.56
C TYR A 54 39.27 -29.52 -17.36
N GLN A 55 40.41 -30.13 -17.02
CA GLN A 55 41.24 -29.73 -15.88
C GLN A 55 42.72 -30.03 -16.16
N CYS A 56 43.59 -29.07 -15.80
CA CYS A 56 45.04 -29.28 -15.74
C CYS A 56 45.43 -29.67 -14.31
N TRP A 57 46.02 -30.84 -14.15
CA TRP A 57 46.46 -31.34 -12.83
C TRP A 57 47.79 -30.72 -12.36
N ASN A 58 48.43 -29.90 -13.20
CA ASN A 58 49.60 -29.10 -12.84
C ASN A 58 49.24 -27.68 -12.35
N GLY A 59 47.95 -27.41 -12.07
CA GLY A 59 47.52 -26.23 -11.30
C GLY A 59 47.05 -24.99 -12.08
N CYS A 60 46.97 -25.04 -13.41
CA CYS A 60 46.48 -23.91 -14.22
C CYS A 60 44.97 -23.71 -14.10
N GLU A 61 44.52 -22.45 -14.02
CA GLU A 61 43.10 -22.13 -13.99
C GLU A 61 42.39 -22.40 -15.32
N VAL A 62 41.13 -22.83 -15.22
CA VAL A 62 40.25 -23.13 -16.37
C VAL A 62 40.08 -21.92 -17.29
N ALA A 63 40.06 -20.70 -16.74
CA ALA A 63 39.90 -19.45 -17.49
C ALA A 63 41.10 -19.16 -18.44
N ASP A 64 42.32 -19.44 -18.00
CA ASP A 64 43.53 -19.21 -18.79
C ASP A 64 43.69 -20.28 -19.87
N ILE A 65 43.40 -21.53 -19.53
CA ILE A 65 43.33 -22.63 -20.51
C ILE A 65 42.30 -22.29 -21.61
N ARG A 66 41.13 -21.75 -21.24
CA ARG A 66 40.12 -21.29 -22.20
C ARG A 66 40.66 -20.16 -23.10
N ASN A 67 41.36 -19.18 -22.52
CA ASN A 67 41.93 -18.06 -23.26
C ASN A 67 43.03 -18.49 -24.23
N ALA A 68 43.91 -19.43 -23.85
CA ALA A 68 44.95 -19.96 -24.73
C ALA A 68 44.36 -20.71 -25.94
N ILE A 69 43.29 -21.50 -25.72
CA ILE A 69 42.63 -22.28 -26.78
C ILE A 69 41.76 -21.38 -27.69
N ALA A 70 41.05 -20.41 -27.12
CA ALA A 70 40.21 -19.47 -27.85
C ALA A 70 40.27 -18.05 -27.21
N PRO A 71 41.22 -17.21 -27.66
CA PRO A 71 41.27 -15.81 -27.27
C PRO A 71 39.98 -15.09 -27.69
N LEU A 72 39.37 -14.36 -26.75
CA LEU A 72 38.26 -13.47 -27.08
C LEU A 72 38.81 -12.28 -27.87
N LYS A 73 38.33 -12.06 -29.10
CA LYS A 73 38.75 -10.89 -29.92
C LYS A 73 38.48 -9.61 -29.14
N GLU A 74 39.53 -8.81 -28.95
CA GLU A 74 39.47 -7.61 -28.14
C GLU A 74 38.47 -6.59 -28.70
N LYS A 75 37.56 -6.11 -27.86
CA LYS A 75 36.80 -4.90 -28.18
C LYS A 75 37.73 -3.70 -27.99
N PHE A 76 37.94 -2.93 -29.05
CA PHE A 76 38.61 -1.63 -29.01
C PHE A 76 38.07 -0.79 -27.84
N THR A 77 38.88 -0.61 -26.80
CA THR A 77 38.57 0.26 -25.67
C THR A 77 39.40 1.53 -25.80
N ARG A 78 38.75 2.61 -26.25
CA ARG A 78 39.35 3.96 -26.16
C ARG A 78 39.65 4.26 -24.70
N THR A 79 40.83 4.82 -24.45
CA THR A 79 41.35 5.05 -23.09
C THR A 79 40.56 6.14 -22.36
N ALA A 80 39.50 5.73 -21.66
CA ALA A 80 38.87 6.49 -20.58
C ALA A 80 39.15 5.76 -19.27
N GLY A 81 39.58 6.49 -18.23
CA GLY A 81 40.06 5.88 -16.99
C GLY A 81 39.02 4.96 -16.35
N ARG A 82 39.41 3.70 -16.08
CA ARG A 82 38.58 2.76 -15.30
C ARG A 82 38.37 3.33 -13.89
N LYS A 83 37.21 3.97 -13.65
CA LYS A 83 36.67 4.05 -12.29
C LYS A 83 36.61 2.61 -11.74
N PRO A 84 36.96 2.37 -10.46
CA PRO A 84 36.81 1.06 -9.88
C PRO A 84 35.37 0.58 -10.05
N ILE A 85 35.19 -0.65 -10.56
CA ILE A 85 33.91 -1.34 -10.40
C ILE A 85 33.68 -1.44 -8.89
N PRO A 86 32.58 -0.92 -8.33
CA PRO A 86 32.32 -1.07 -6.91
C PRO A 86 32.31 -2.57 -6.59
N LYS A 87 33.14 -3.00 -5.63
CA LYS A 87 32.91 -4.31 -5.01
C LYS A 87 31.45 -4.33 -4.57
N ALA A 88 30.69 -5.33 -5.00
CA ALA A 88 29.29 -5.45 -4.61
C ALA A 88 29.23 -5.35 -3.08
N LYS A 89 28.47 -4.38 -2.56
CA LYS A 89 28.27 -4.25 -1.11
C LYS A 89 27.69 -5.59 -0.65
N GLY A 90 28.41 -6.29 0.23
CA GLY A 90 27.90 -7.52 0.81
C GLY A 90 26.54 -7.24 1.45
N PHE A 91 25.56 -8.08 1.17
CA PHE A 91 24.31 -8.06 1.92
C PHE A 91 24.65 -8.20 3.41
N LYS A 92 23.99 -7.41 4.26
CA LYS A 92 24.03 -7.58 5.71
C LYS A 92 22.75 -8.30 6.14
N PRO A 93 22.78 -9.09 7.24
CA PRO A 93 21.55 -9.58 7.87
C PRO A 93 20.57 -8.44 8.16
N ALA A 94 19.28 -8.77 8.25
CA ALA A 94 18.30 -7.79 8.73
C ALA A 94 18.58 -7.43 10.20
N PRO A 95 18.30 -6.19 10.64
CA PRO A 95 18.53 -5.78 12.01
C PRO A 95 17.69 -6.62 12.99
N ILE A 96 18.27 -6.98 14.13
CA ILE A 96 17.63 -7.86 15.11
C ILE A 96 16.50 -7.10 15.83
N PRO A 97 15.23 -7.53 15.74
CA PRO A 97 14.12 -6.90 16.45
C PRO A 97 14.21 -7.05 17.98
N LYS A 98 13.59 -6.11 18.70
CA LYS A 98 13.40 -6.19 20.16
C LYS A 98 12.40 -7.28 20.53
N GLY A 99 12.49 -7.79 21.76
CA GLY A 99 11.47 -8.72 22.31
C GLY A 99 11.65 -10.17 21.88
N ALA A 100 12.78 -10.49 21.24
CA ALA A 100 13.18 -11.84 20.87
C ALA A 100 13.02 -12.84 22.02
N LYS A 101 12.37 -13.97 21.76
CA LYS A 101 12.36 -15.14 22.64
C LYS A 101 12.66 -16.40 21.85
N LEU A 102 13.30 -17.37 22.48
CA LEU A 102 13.47 -18.70 21.87
C LEU A 102 12.12 -19.40 21.71
N LEU A 103 11.94 -20.11 20.60
CA LEU A 103 10.81 -21.03 20.46
C LEU A 103 11.00 -22.22 21.40
N VAL A 104 10.07 -22.40 22.32
CA VAL A 104 10.05 -23.50 23.30
C VAL A 104 8.72 -24.24 23.23
N SER A 105 8.72 -25.56 23.48
CA SER A 105 7.51 -26.38 23.50
C SER A 105 7.54 -27.38 24.64
N SER A 106 6.43 -27.50 25.37
CA SER A 106 6.22 -28.50 26.41
C SER A 106 5.67 -29.83 25.88
N ASN A 107 5.47 -29.96 24.57
CA ASN A 107 4.89 -31.15 23.93
C ASN A 107 5.78 -31.63 22.78
N LEU A 108 6.87 -32.30 23.15
CA LEU A 108 7.91 -32.76 22.23
C LEU A 108 7.56 -34.16 21.70
N GLY A 109 7.46 -34.30 20.38
CA GLY A 109 7.36 -35.61 19.72
C GLY A 109 8.64 -36.43 19.88
N ASP A 110 8.52 -37.76 19.77
CA ASP A 110 9.54 -38.76 20.14
C ASP A 110 11.00 -38.36 19.83
N ILE A 111 11.84 -38.52 20.85
CA ILE A 111 13.28 -38.22 20.84
C ILE A 111 14.05 -39.50 20.47
N PRO A 112 14.82 -39.53 19.38
CA PRO A 112 15.59 -40.70 18.95
C PRO A 112 16.59 -41.16 20.02
N ARG A 113 16.50 -42.45 20.38
CA ARG A 113 17.41 -43.09 21.35
C ARG A 113 18.57 -43.80 20.64
N SER A 114 19.67 -44.00 21.37
CA SER A 114 20.71 -44.94 20.93
C SER A 114 20.30 -46.36 21.28
N GLU A 115 20.37 -47.26 20.31
CA GLU A 115 20.00 -48.66 20.44
C GLU A 115 21.14 -49.58 19.96
N PRO A 116 21.38 -50.73 20.60
CA PRO A 116 22.36 -51.71 20.11
C PRO A 116 22.03 -52.19 18.70
N LEU A 117 23.01 -52.15 17.80
CA LEU A 117 22.84 -52.58 16.41
C LEU A 117 22.74 -54.11 16.33
N THR A 118 21.55 -54.61 15.99
CA THR A 118 21.26 -56.05 15.83
C THR A 118 21.59 -56.62 14.44
N SER A 119 22.14 -55.80 13.54
CA SER A 119 22.45 -56.15 12.15
C SER A 119 23.93 -55.91 11.81
N ASN A 120 24.34 -56.23 10.57
CA ASN A 120 25.74 -56.15 10.16
C ASN A 120 26.34 -54.74 10.40
N PRO A 121 27.45 -54.61 11.15
CA PRO A 121 28.04 -53.33 11.49
C PRO A 121 28.63 -52.60 10.26
N PRO A 122 28.69 -51.26 10.27
CA PRO A 122 29.28 -50.51 9.18
C PRO A 122 30.78 -50.83 9.02
N LYS A 123 31.25 -50.86 7.77
CA LYS A 123 32.63 -51.24 7.41
C LYS A 123 33.66 -50.40 8.17
N GLY A 124 34.41 -51.05 9.06
CA GLY A 124 35.43 -50.42 9.91
C GLY A 124 35.03 -50.22 11.37
N ALA A 125 33.80 -50.57 11.77
CA ALA A 125 33.40 -50.59 13.17
C ALA A 125 33.92 -51.83 13.92
N VAL A 126 34.18 -51.68 15.22
CA VAL A 126 34.79 -52.69 16.09
C VAL A 126 34.08 -52.70 17.45
N GLY A 127 33.80 -53.88 17.98
CA GLY A 127 33.09 -54.05 19.26
C GLY A 127 31.58 -53.85 19.13
N SER A 128 30.94 -53.44 20.23
CA SER A 128 29.51 -53.08 20.22
C SER A 128 29.31 -51.80 19.41
N VAL A 129 28.29 -51.81 18.54
CA VAL A 129 27.89 -50.66 17.74
C VAL A 129 26.49 -50.25 18.17
N GLU A 130 26.30 -48.96 18.44
CA GLU A 130 24.99 -48.34 18.67
C GLU A 130 24.53 -47.65 17.38
N GLN A 131 23.22 -47.57 17.19
CA GLN A 131 22.58 -46.81 16.12
C GLN A 131 21.59 -45.78 16.67
N THR A 132 21.40 -44.67 15.95
CA THR A 132 20.36 -43.66 16.21
C THR A 132 19.74 -43.24 14.89
N ILE A 133 18.41 -43.18 14.81
CA ILE A 133 17.67 -42.94 13.57
C ILE A 133 16.98 -41.57 13.61
N TYR A 134 17.35 -40.68 12.67
CA TYR A 134 16.81 -39.32 12.55
C TYR A 134 15.89 -39.24 11.32
N HIS A 135 14.57 -39.17 11.54
CA HIS A 135 13.57 -39.09 10.47
C HIS A 135 13.36 -37.66 9.95
N TYR A 136 13.67 -37.42 8.68
CA TYR A 136 13.44 -36.15 7.99
C TYR A 136 12.05 -36.06 7.35
N SER A 137 11.50 -37.21 6.96
CA SER A 137 10.11 -37.38 6.52
C SER A 137 9.68 -38.85 6.72
N ALA A 138 8.46 -39.19 6.28
CA ALA A 138 8.02 -40.58 6.19
C ALA A 138 8.91 -41.45 5.27
N ASP A 139 9.65 -40.82 4.34
CA ASP A 139 10.36 -41.46 3.24
C ASP A 139 11.86 -41.13 3.18
N GLN A 140 12.38 -40.30 4.10
CA GLN A 140 13.79 -39.92 4.20
C GLN A 140 14.27 -39.95 5.65
N TRP A 141 15.39 -40.63 5.93
CA TRP A 141 16.00 -40.68 7.26
C TRP A 141 17.52 -40.86 7.23
N VAL A 142 18.18 -40.50 8.33
CA VAL A 142 19.63 -40.69 8.52
C VAL A 142 19.84 -41.64 9.69
N ILE A 143 20.63 -42.70 9.49
CA ILE A 143 21.12 -43.55 10.58
C ILE A 143 22.54 -43.14 10.92
N ARG A 144 22.75 -42.71 12.16
CA ARG A 144 24.07 -42.59 12.78
C ARG A 144 24.44 -43.92 13.40
N TYR A 145 25.70 -44.33 13.25
CA TYR A 145 26.31 -45.45 13.96
C TYR A 145 27.48 -44.94 14.81
N GLN A 146 27.65 -45.51 16.01
CA GLN A 146 28.72 -45.15 16.95
C GLN A 146 29.29 -46.40 17.63
N TRP A 147 30.60 -46.43 17.88
CA TRP A 147 31.26 -47.52 18.60
C TRP A 147 32.50 -46.99 19.33
N ALA A 148 32.94 -47.71 20.37
CA ALA A 148 34.11 -47.34 21.15
C ALA A 148 35.40 -47.41 20.30
N ASP A 149 36.22 -46.37 20.35
CA ASP A 149 37.50 -46.26 19.64
C ASP A 149 38.44 -45.36 20.44
N ALA A 150 39.27 -45.98 21.29
CA ALA A 150 40.26 -45.30 22.12
C ALA A 150 41.36 -44.57 21.33
N SER A 151 41.41 -44.68 19.99
CA SER A 151 42.29 -43.85 19.14
C SER A 151 41.71 -42.47 18.84
N LYS A 152 40.46 -42.18 19.22
CA LYS A 152 39.78 -40.89 18.99
C LYS A 152 39.79 -40.03 20.25
N PRO A 153 39.94 -38.70 20.15
CA PRO A 153 39.91 -37.80 21.31
C PRO A 153 38.64 -37.89 22.18
N LYS A 154 37.46 -38.10 21.58
CA LYS A 154 36.20 -38.32 22.32
C LYS A 154 35.96 -39.80 22.73
N GLY A 155 36.95 -40.69 22.60
CA GLY A 155 36.87 -42.11 23.00
C GLY A 155 35.99 -43.02 22.12
N TYR A 156 35.29 -42.46 21.11
CA TYR A 156 34.44 -43.20 20.18
C TYR A 156 34.66 -42.75 18.72
N ALA A 157 34.32 -43.64 17.80
CA ALA A 157 34.19 -43.34 16.37
C ALA A 157 32.71 -43.32 15.96
N LYS A 158 32.38 -42.53 14.94
CA LYS A 158 31.02 -42.38 14.40
C LYS A 158 31.00 -42.37 12.88
N THR A 159 29.93 -42.87 12.28
CA THR A 159 29.64 -42.71 10.84
C THR A 159 28.13 -42.55 10.60
N PHE A 160 27.74 -42.12 9.41
CA PHE A 160 26.36 -41.79 9.06
C PHE A 160 26.00 -42.39 7.71
N ARG A 161 24.75 -42.83 7.55
CA ARG A 161 24.18 -43.26 6.27
C ARG A 161 22.80 -42.63 6.06
N GLN A 162 22.60 -42.07 4.88
CA GLN A 162 21.30 -41.61 4.42
C GLN A 162 20.51 -42.78 3.84
N PHE A 163 19.21 -42.78 4.06
CA PHE A 163 18.28 -43.71 3.45
C PHE A 163 17.06 -42.95 2.94
N HIS A 164 16.48 -43.44 1.85
CA HIS A 164 15.18 -42.99 1.38
C HIS A 164 14.34 -44.17 0.84
N LYS A 165 13.03 -43.97 0.70
CA LYS A 165 12.20 -44.84 -0.14
C LYS A 165 12.18 -44.29 -1.56
N ASN A 166 12.38 -45.17 -2.54
CA ASN A 166 12.15 -44.84 -3.95
C ASN A 166 10.65 -44.90 -4.31
N ALA A 167 10.30 -44.59 -5.56
CA ALA A 167 8.91 -44.48 -6.01
C ALA A 167 8.09 -45.79 -5.86
N ASP A 168 8.76 -46.96 -5.88
CA ASP A 168 8.14 -48.28 -5.71
C ASP A 168 8.07 -48.72 -4.23
N GLY A 169 8.47 -47.84 -3.29
CA GLY A 169 8.52 -48.12 -1.85
C GLY A 169 9.76 -48.90 -1.39
N GLY A 170 10.70 -49.19 -2.29
CA GLY A 170 11.96 -49.85 -1.97
C GLY A 170 12.93 -48.94 -1.20
N ILE A 171 13.66 -49.51 -0.24
CA ILE A 171 14.57 -48.75 0.63
C ILE A 171 15.99 -48.72 0.04
N GLU A 172 16.52 -47.53 -0.19
CA GLU A 172 17.85 -47.31 -0.75
C GLU A 172 18.77 -46.54 0.20
N SER A 173 20.01 -47.03 0.37
CA SER A 173 21.04 -46.44 1.25
C SER A 173 21.85 -45.30 0.59
N ASN A 174 21.14 -44.37 -0.05
CA ASN A 174 21.70 -43.16 -0.66
C ASN A 174 20.76 -41.95 -0.42
N LYS A 175 21.16 -40.75 -0.86
CA LYS A 175 20.38 -39.52 -0.63
C LYS A 175 19.05 -39.43 -1.40
N GLY A 176 18.93 -40.11 -2.55
CA GLY A 176 17.87 -39.86 -3.52
C GLY A 176 17.94 -38.46 -4.15
N ASP A 177 17.09 -38.22 -5.15
CA ASP A 177 16.99 -36.93 -5.84
C ASP A 177 16.02 -35.94 -5.14
N CYS A 178 15.21 -36.41 -4.19
CA CYS A 178 14.24 -35.58 -3.48
C CYS A 178 14.91 -34.59 -2.51
N PRO A 179 14.46 -33.32 -2.46
CA PRO A 179 15.09 -32.28 -1.65
C PRO A 179 14.90 -32.54 -0.15
N TRP A 180 16.02 -32.61 0.58
CA TRP A 180 16.03 -32.77 2.03
C TRP A 180 15.74 -31.43 2.71
N LYS A 181 14.59 -31.32 3.39
CA LYS A 181 14.31 -30.23 4.33
C LYS A 181 15.37 -30.19 5.45
N PRO A 182 15.55 -29.05 6.14
CA PRO A 182 16.19 -29.03 7.45
C PRO A 182 15.47 -29.95 8.44
N TYR A 183 16.22 -30.63 9.31
CA TYR A 183 15.71 -31.58 10.29
C TYR A 183 14.76 -30.89 11.27
N ARG A 184 13.61 -31.50 11.60
CA ARG A 184 12.59 -30.94 12.52
C ARG A 184 12.01 -29.57 12.12
N LEU A 185 12.24 -29.08 10.89
CA LEU A 185 11.72 -27.79 10.43
C LEU A 185 10.19 -27.69 10.53
N ASP A 186 9.47 -28.79 10.29
CA ASP A 186 8.01 -28.78 10.34
C ASP A 186 7.46 -28.57 11.78
N GLU A 187 8.22 -28.94 12.81
CA GLU A 187 7.89 -28.60 14.22
C GLU A 187 8.16 -27.11 14.51
N VAL A 188 9.27 -26.57 13.99
CA VAL A 188 9.60 -25.14 14.09
C VAL A 188 8.52 -24.28 13.42
N LEU A 189 8.09 -24.66 12.20
CA LEU A 189 7.08 -23.91 11.44
C LEU A 189 5.67 -23.99 12.07
N ALA A 190 5.36 -25.06 12.81
CA ALA A 190 4.08 -25.16 13.54
C ALA A 190 3.98 -24.12 14.68
N HIS A 191 5.09 -23.84 15.37
CA HIS A 191 5.15 -22.96 16.55
C HIS A 191 5.72 -21.55 16.27
N ILE A 192 6.14 -21.25 15.04
CA ILE A 192 6.82 -19.98 14.70
C ILE A 192 5.98 -18.72 14.98
N ASN A 193 4.65 -18.85 15.06
CA ASN A 193 3.72 -17.74 15.31
C ASN A 193 3.21 -17.68 16.76
N ASP A 194 3.63 -18.59 17.65
CA ASP A 194 3.27 -18.57 19.07
C ASP A 194 3.98 -17.44 19.85
N VAL A 195 4.98 -16.81 19.22
CA VAL A 195 5.80 -15.73 19.76
C VAL A 195 5.84 -14.59 18.74
N GLU A 196 5.58 -13.35 19.19
CA GLU A 196 5.60 -12.14 18.36
C GLU A 196 6.94 -11.95 17.62
N VAL A 197 8.06 -12.21 18.31
CA VAL A 197 9.41 -12.14 17.75
C VAL A 197 10.14 -13.46 18.03
N PRO A 198 9.97 -14.48 17.15
CA PRO A 198 10.48 -15.81 17.37
C PRO A 198 11.98 -15.89 17.06
N ALA A 199 12.72 -16.63 17.87
CA ALA A 199 14.11 -17.02 17.61
C ALA A 199 14.22 -18.54 17.46
N VAL A 200 14.76 -18.98 16.34
CA VAL A 200 14.92 -20.40 15.96
C VAL A 200 16.37 -20.81 16.14
N LEU A 201 16.58 -21.90 16.89
CA LEU A 201 17.91 -22.44 17.15
C LEU A 201 18.36 -23.38 16.03
N TRP A 202 19.55 -23.16 15.50
CA TRP A 202 20.21 -23.98 14.50
C TRP A 202 21.45 -24.65 15.09
N GLY A 203 21.51 -25.98 15.00
CA GLY A 203 22.64 -26.79 15.44
C GLY A 203 23.58 -27.21 14.30
N GLU A 204 24.77 -27.70 14.66
CA GLU A 204 25.79 -28.20 13.73
C GLU A 204 25.40 -29.53 13.04
N GLY A 205 24.48 -30.29 13.64
CA GLY A 205 24.02 -31.62 13.23
C GLY A 205 22.92 -32.19 14.15
N GLU A 206 22.40 -33.36 13.82
CA GLU A 206 21.13 -33.89 14.33
C GLU A 206 21.13 -34.17 15.84
N LYS A 207 22.29 -34.53 16.43
CA LYS A 207 22.42 -34.67 17.89
C LYS A 207 22.19 -33.34 18.63
N CYS A 208 22.67 -32.24 18.07
CA CYS A 208 22.55 -30.92 18.71
C CYS A 208 21.08 -30.48 18.77
N VAL A 209 20.32 -30.82 17.73
CA VAL A 209 18.87 -30.59 17.67
C VAL A 209 18.14 -31.42 18.72
N GLU A 210 18.42 -32.73 18.82
CA GLU A 210 17.71 -33.57 19.79
C GLU A 210 18.09 -33.28 21.25
N ILE A 211 19.31 -32.80 21.51
CA ILE A 211 19.71 -32.27 22.83
C ILE A 211 18.90 -31.00 23.16
N ALA A 212 18.88 -30.01 22.27
CA ALA A 212 18.10 -28.80 22.50
C ALA A 212 16.58 -29.06 22.59
N ARG A 213 16.06 -30.03 21.82
CA ARG A 213 14.66 -30.49 21.92
C ARG A 213 14.37 -31.16 23.25
N PHE A 214 15.23 -32.04 23.75
CA PHE A 214 15.08 -32.65 25.08
C PHE A 214 14.95 -31.57 26.17
N GLU A 215 15.73 -30.50 26.02
CA GLU A 215 15.69 -29.30 26.87
C GLU A 215 14.60 -28.27 26.48
N GLY A 216 13.51 -28.73 25.85
CA GLY A 216 12.31 -27.93 25.55
C GLY A 216 12.44 -26.89 24.45
N THR A 217 13.62 -26.74 23.81
CA THR A 217 13.91 -25.70 22.81
C THR A 217 13.75 -26.23 21.39
N LEU A 218 12.87 -25.61 20.61
CA LEU A 218 12.67 -25.99 19.20
C LEU A 218 13.86 -25.57 18.35
N SER A 219 14.41 -26.53 17.63
CA SER A 219 15.67 -26.39 16.91
C SER A 219 15.73 -27.21 15.62
N THR A 220 16.65 -26.86 14.73
CA THR A 220 16.79 -27.48 13.39
C THR A 220 18.25 -27.56 12.93
N THR A 221 18.53 -28.35 11.89
CA THR A 221 19.87 -28.47 11.25
C THR A 221 19.73 -28.82 9.77
N LEU A 222 20.73 -28.47 8.97
CA LEU A 222 20.90 -29.07 7.64
C LEU A 222 21.40 -30.52 7.74
N GLN A 223 21.12 -31.29 6.68
CA GLN A 223 21.55 -32.69 6.58
C GLN A 223 23.07 -32.82 6.34
N GLY A 224 23.77 -33.32 7.36
CA GLY A 224 25.20 -33.66 7.31
C GLY A 224 26.10 -32.54 6.77
N SER A 225 26.86 -32.83 5.72
CA SER A 225 27.86 -31.92 5.14
C SER A 225 27.31 -30.83 4.21
N ASN A 226 25.99 -30.71 4.02
CA ASN A 226 25.38 -29.80 3.03
C ASN A 226 25.36 -28.31 3.46
N TRP A 227 26.42 -27.84 4.12
CA TRP A 227 26.59 -26.44 4.53
C TRP A 227 27.15 -25.58 3.38
N SER A 228 26.39 -25.54 2.28
CA SER A 228 26.59 -24.60 1.17
C SER A 228 25.64 -23.41 1.32
N VAL A 229 26.06 -22.21 0.90
CA VAL A 229 25.20 -21.01 0.99
C VAL A 229 23.87 -21.25 0.27
N LYS A 230 23.88 -21.95 -0.87
CA LYS A 230 22.64 -22.34 -1.59
C LYS A 230 21.70 -23.17 -0.69
N ALA A 231 22.18 -24.28 -0.13
CA ALA A 231 21.36 -25.17 0.69
C ALA A 231 20.87 -24.52 1.99
N ILE A 232 21.67 -23.65 2.60
CA ILE A 232 21.22 -22.85 3.76
C ILE A 232 20.08 -21.91 3.35
N LYS A 233 20.19 -21.20 2.22
CA LYS A 233 19.11 -20.34 1.72
C LYS A 233 17.83 -21.12 1.40
N GLU A 234 17.96 -22.31 0.81
CA GLU A 234 16.82 -23.21 0.52
C GLU A 234 16.13 -23.70 1.81
N GLY A 235 16.90 -23.96 2.87
CA GLY A 235 16.36 -24.29 4.20
C GLY A 235 15.76 -23.11 4.98
N LEU A 236 16.26 -21.89 4.75
CA LEU A 236 15.76 -20.65 5.38
C LEU A 236 14.51 -20.08 4.71
N GLN A 237 14.27 -20.37 3.43
CA GLN A 237 13.18 -19.75 2.67
C GLN A 237 11.77 -20.04 3.29
N PRO A 238 11.41 -21.26 3.74
CA PRO A 238 10.14 -21.50 4.42
C PRO A 238 9.98 -20.71 5.73
N ILE A 239 11.08 -20.50 6.48
CA ILE A 239 11.06 -19.72 7.72
C ILE A 239 10.80 -18.24 7.41
N ARG A 240 11.43 -17.69 6.36
CA ARG A 240 11.16 -16.33 5.87
C ARG A 240 9.71 -16.16 5.44
N ASP A 241 9.17 -17.12 4.68
CA ASP A 241 7.82 -17.03 4.13
C ASP A 241 6.74 -17.17 5.22
N ALA A 242 7.04 -17.86 6.33
CA ALA A 242 6.18 -17.93 7.50
C ALA A 242 6.33 -16.72 8.46
N SER A 243 7.57 -16.27 8.74
CA SER A 243 7.85 -15.15 9.64
C SER A 243 9.13 -14.39 9.24
N PRO A 244 9.03 -13.28 8.47
CA PRO A 244 10.18 -12.49 8.03
C PRO A 244 11.01 -11.84 9.15
N GLN A 245 10.47 -11.78 10.37
CA GLN A 245 11.13 -11.23 11.56
C GLN A 245 11.80 -12.30 12.44
N CYS A 246 11.73 -13.58 12.04
CA CYS A 246 12.29 -14.69 12.80
C CYS A 246 13.82 -14.67 12.84
N ILE A 247 14.39 -14.67 14.04
CA ILE A 247 15.83 -14.55 14.26
C ILE A 247 16.48 -15.94 14.16
N GLN A 248 17.47 -16.07 13.27
CA GLN A 248 18.16 -17.33 13.03
C GLN A 248 19.40 -17.44 13.93
N VAL A 249 19.31 -18.27 14.98
CA VAL A 249 20.34 -18.40 16.03
C VAL A 249 21.18 -19.64 15.78
N PHE A 250 22.39 -19.50 15.24
CA PHE A 250 23.27 -20.66 14.98
C PHE A 250 24.28 -20.84 16.11
N ILE A 251 24.23 -21.97 16.81
CA ILE A 251 25.33 -22.40 17.71
C ILE A 251 26.38 -23.08 16.84
N ALA A 252 27.54 -22.45 16.75
CA ALA A 252 28.74 -22.97 16.11
C ALA A 252 29.66 -23.60 17.17
N ASP A 253 30.26 -24.74 16.81
CA ASP A 253 31.35 -25.30 17.61
C ASP A 253 32.53 -24.30 17.66
N SER A 254 33.31 -24.33 18.75
CA SER A 254 34.42 -23.39 18.97
C SER A 254 35.64 -23.60 18.05
N ASP A 255 35.59 -24.60 17.16
CA ASP A 255 36.67 -24.98 16.25
C ASP A 255 36.73 -24.12 14.96
N GLU A 256 37.58 -24.50 14.01
CA GLU A 256 37.73 -23.83 12.71
C GLU A 256 36.66 -24.24 11.68
N THR A 257 35.96 -25.36 11.92
CA THR A 257 34.87 -25.87 11.09
C THR A 257 33.57 -25.13 11.38
N GLY A 258 33.21 -24.96 12.65
CA GLY A 258 32.00 -24.25 13.09
C GLY A 258 32.03 -22.78 12.72
N LYS A 259 33.18 -22.11 12.83
CA LYS A 259 33.39 -20.74 12.30
C LYS A 259 33.06 -20.65 10.82
N LYS A 260 33.55 -21.59 10.00
CA LYS A 260 33.28 -21.67 8.54
C LYS A 260 31.87 -22.12 8.19
N LYS A 261 31.10 -22.72 9.11
CA LYS A 261 29.65 -22.88 8.97
C LYS A 261 28.94 -21.56 9.28
N GLY A 262 29.28 -20.92 10.39
CA GLY A 262 28.72 -19.65 10.84
C GLY A 262 28.83 -18.53 9.79
N GLU A 263 30.00 -18.32 9.19
CA GLU A 263 30.20 -17.35 8.10
C GLU A 263 29.28 -17.57 6.91
N LYS A 264 29.07 -18.84 6.51
CA LYS A 264 28.17 -19.20 5.41
C LYS A 264 26.71 -19.04 5.79
N PHE A 265 26.38 -19.28 7.06
CA PHE A 265 25.03 -19.17 7.61
C PHE A 265 24.60 -17.70 7.74
N GLU A 266 25.46 -16.84 8.30
CA GLU A 266 25.26 -15.39 8.34
C GLU A 266 25.09 -14.82 6.93
N LYS A 267 25.97 -15.22 5.98
CA LYS A 267 25.85 -14.82 4.58
C LYS A 267 24.54 -15.30 3.93
N ALA A 268 24.10 -16.52 4.21
CA ALA A 268 22.83 -17.04 3.70
C ALA A 268 21.63 -16.25 4.25
N CYS A 269 21.61 -15.97 5.55
CA CYS A 269 20.59 -15.13 6.19
C CYS A 269 20.57 -13.72 5.57
N ALA A 270 21.74 -13.13 5.32
CA ALA A 270 21.87 -11.83 4.68
C ALA A 270 21.35 -11.80 3.24
N GLU A 271 21.61 -12.85 2.44
CA GLU A 271 21.05 -12.99 1.08
C GLU A 271 19.55 -13.35 1.06
N VAL A 272 18.98 -13.81 2.17
CA VAL A 272 17.54 -14.11 2.35
C VAL A 272 16.81 -12.93 2.99
N GLY A 273 17.50 -12.05 3.70
CA GLY A 273 16.93 -10.91 4.41
C GLY A 273 16.37 -11.23 5.80
N LEU A 274 16.86 -12.30 6.45
CA LEU A 274 16.48 -12.65 7.83
C LEU A 274 17.49 -12.06 8.85
N PRO A 275 17.07 -11.74 10.08
CA PRO A 275 17.98 -11.49 11.19
C PRO A 275 18.76 -12.74 11.57
N CYS A 276 20.03 -12.60 11.93
CA CYS A 276 20.91 -13.73 12.25
C CYS A 276 21.79 -13.44 13.46
N VAL A 277 22.00 -14.46 14.29
CA VAL A 277 22.91 -14.43 15.42
C VAL A 277 23.76 -15.70 15.43
N ILE A 278 25.06 -15.56 15.14
CA ILE A 278 26.04 -16.62 15.39
C ILE A 278 26.43 -16.60 16.87
N ILE A 279 26.40 -17.77 17.52
CA ILE A 279 26.82 -18.02 18.90
C ILE A 279 27.98 -19.00 18.86
N HIS A 280 29.02 -18.75 19.65
CA HIS A 280 30.10 -19.69 19.88
C HIS A 280 30.10 -20.09 21.35
N THR A 281 30.34 -21.37 21.61
CA THR A 281 30.25 -21.95 22.96
C THR A 281 31.27 -21.33 23.92
N ASP A 282 32.50 -21.10 23.45
CA ASP A 282 33.58 -20.44 24.19
C ASP A 282 33.22 -19.06 24.75
N LYS A 283 32.42 -18.27 24.03
CA LYS A 283 32.16 -16.84 24.34
C LYS A 283 30.88 -16.57 25.12
N VAL A 284 29.91 -17.46 25.07
CA VAL A 284 28.59 -17.27 25.72
C VAL A 284 28.42 -18.17 26.95
N PHE A 285 29.09 -19.33 26.95
CA PHE A 285 29.00 -20.31 28.03
C PHE A 285 30.33 -20.51 28.77
N GLU A 286 31.44 -19.91 28.29
CA GLU A 286 32.81 -20.03 28.84
C GLU A 286 33.38 -21.46 28.73
N ILE A 287 32.81 -22.29 27.84
CA ILE A 287 33.11 -23.72 27.68
C ILE A 287 33.51 -24.00 26.22
N SER A 288 34.71 -24.53 26.02
CA SER A 288 35.22 -24.90 24.70
C SER A 288 34.72 -26.30 24.30
N GLY A 289 33.46 -26.40 23.88
CA GLY A 289 32.85 -27.68 23.51
C GLY A 289 31.73 -27.57 22.47
N ASP A 290 31.04 -28.67 22.22
CA ASP A 290 29.74 -28.69 21.53
C ASP A 290 28.58 -28.46 22.53
N ILE A 291 27.32 -28.44 22.07
CA ILE A 291 26.16 -28.15 22.93
C ILE A 291 25.95 -29.19 24.06
N GLU A 292 26.47 -30.41 23.88
CA GLU A 292 26.39 -31.47 24.89
C GLU A 292 27.30 -31.13 26.08
N GLU A 293 28.55 -30.81 25.78
CA GLU A 293 29.57 -30.40 26.77
C GLU A 293 29.20 -29.09 27.51
N VAL A 294 28.34 -28.25 26.91
CA VAL A 294 27.73 -27.10 27.59
C VAL A 294 26.67 -27.54 28.60
N LEU A 295 25.69 -28.35 28.20
CA LEU A 295 24.56 -28.75 29.05
C LEU A 295 24.93 -29.79 30.11
N GLU A 296 26.04 -30.53 29.95
CA GLU A 296 26.62 -31.33 31.05
C GLU A 296 27.12 -30.47 32.23
N SER A 297 27.29 -29.15 32.05
CA SER A 297 27.92 -28.26 33.02
C SER A 297 27.02 -27.19 33.65
N MET A 298 25.82 -26.95 33.09
CA MET A 298 24.86 -25.95 33.58
C MET A 298 23.41 -26.39 33.34
N ASP A 299 22.49 -25.88 34.17
CA ASP A 299 21.07 -26.19 34.00
C ASP A 299 20.43 -25.47 32.80
N THR A 300 19.35 -26.07 32.32
CA THR A 300 18.58 -25.62 31.16
C THR A 300 17.99 -24.21 31.30
N PRO A 301 17.41 -23.81 32.45
CA PRO A 301 17.01 -22.43 32.68
C PRO A 301 18.16 -21.42 32.51
N GLU A 302 19.36 -21.71 33.02
CA GLU A 302 20.54 -20.85 32.86
C GLU A 302 21.04 -20.84 31.40
N PHE A 303 21.05 -21.99 30.71
CA PHE A 303 21.39 -22.09 29.29
C PHE A 303 20.48 -21.20 28.42
N ILE A 304 19.16 -21.36 28.54
CA ILE A 304 18.15 -20.57 27.80
C ILE A 304 18.32 -19.07 28.14
N LYS A 305 18.45 -18.74 29.43
CA LYS A 305 18.64 -17.36 29.91
C LYS A 305 19.91 -16.70 29.33
N ARG A 306 21.02 -17.43 29.20
CA ARG A 306 22.25 -16.92 28.57
C ARG A 306 22.08 -16.69 27.06
N LEU A 307 21.40 -17.60 26.36
CA LEU A 307 21.04 -17.41 24.96
C LEU A 307 20.20 -16.14 24.77
N GLU A 308 19.08 -16.01 25.49
CA GLU A 308 18.20 -14.84 25.38
C GLU A 308 18.92 -13.54 25.76
N SER A 309 19.79 -13.57 26.78
CA SER A 309 20.60 -12.41 27.17
C SER A 309 21.54 -11.94 26.04
N GLU A 310 22.23 -12.82 25.31
CA GLU A 310 23.08 -12.40 24.19
C GLU A 310 22.26 -12.02 22.94
N LEU A 311 21.07 -12.61 22.73
CA LEU A 311 20.11 -12.11 21.73
C LEU A 311 19.69 -10.66 22.02
N HIS A 312 19.29 -10.37 23.26
CA HIS A 312 18.86 -9.03 23.68
C HIS A 312 20.02 -8.03 23.64
N HIS A 313 21.22 -8.45 24.06
CA HIS A 313 22.44 -7.63 24.02
C HIS A 313 22.92 -7.36 22.58
N LYS A 314 22.73 -8.28 21.63
CA LYS A 314 22.97 -8.01 20.20
C LYS A 314 21.89 -7.11 19.59
N ALA A 315 20.61 -7.34 19.89
CA ALA A 315 19.52 -6.47 19.47
C ALA A 315 19.67 -5.04 20.00
N GLN A 316 20.12 -4.88 21.25
CA GLN A 316 20.46 -3.56 21.81
C GLN A 316 21.67 -2.94 21.09
N ARG A 317 22.78 -3.67 20.89
CA ARG A 317 23.95 -3.14 20.15
C ARG A 317 23.63 -2.79 18.69
N ASP A 318 22.72 -3.49 18.02
CA ASP A 318 22.29 -3.15 16.67
C ASP A 318 21.29 -1.99 16.64
N LEU A 319 20.40 -1.88 17.63
CA LEU A 319 19.59 -0.68 17.86
C LEU A 319 20.47 0.54 18.16
N GLU A 320 21.54 0.37 18.92
CA GLU A 320 22.51 1.43 19.24
C GLU A 320 23.35 1.80 18.02
N LYS A 321 23.76 0.85 17.18
CA LYS A 321 24.35 1.15 15.85
C LYS A 321 23.36 1.86 14.92
N LEU A 322 22.09 1.49 14.94
CA LEU A 322 21.05 2.18 14.16
C LEU A 322 20.86 3.61 14.67
N LYS A 323 20.68 3.79 15.98
CA LYS A 323 20.61 5.11 16.62
C LYS A 323 21.87 5.94 16.34
N ALA A 324 23.05 5.34 16.42
CA ALA A 324 24.32 5.98 16.11
C ALA A 324 24.38 6.40 14.63
N ALA A 325 23.99 5.53 13.69
CA ALA A 325 23.91 5.85 12.27
C ALA A 325 22.85 6.92 11.93
N PHE A 326 21.76 7.01 12.72
CA PHE A 326 20.78 8.08 12.63
C PHE A 326 21.21 9.37 13.34
N SER A 327 22.07 9.33 14.36
CA SER A 327 22.68 10.53 14.98
C SER A 327 23.95 11.01 14.25
N GLU A 328 24.61 10.13 13.49
CA GLU A 328 25.64 10.47 12.50
C GLU A 328 25.04 11.00 11.17
N VAL A 329 23.71 11.16 11.11
CA VAL A 329 23.07 12.18 10.27
C VAL A 329 22.74 13.37 11.18
N PRO A 330 23.61 14.40 11.28
CA PRO A 330 23.35 15.51 12.17
C PRO A 330 22.24 16.39 11.59
N LEU A 331 21.17 16.59 12.35
CA LEU A 331 20.46 17.87 12.33
C LEU A 331 21.45 18.92 12.85
N MET A 332 22.14 19.58 11.90
CA MET A 332 23.39 20.27 12.19
C MET A 332 23.15 21.71 12.63
N GLU A 333 22.90 21.91 13.92
CA GLU A 333 22.89 23.23 14.54
C GLU A 333 24.30 23.85 14.56
N HIS A 334 24.60 24.54 13.45
CA HIS A 334 25.77 25.41 13.23
C HIS A 334 27.14 24.68 13.10
N PRO A 335 28.25 25.39 12.79
CA PRO A 335 28.61 25.53 11.39
C PRO A 335 29.98 24.90 11.08
N GLY A 336 30.10 23.58 11.28
CA GLY A 336 31.26 22.81 10.81
C GLY A 336 31.22 22.58 9.30
N ILE A 337 32.23 23.06 8.56
CA ILE A 337 32.28 22.95 7.08
C ILE A 337 32.13 21.49 6.64
N ALA A 338 31.01 21.17 5.98
CA ALA A 338 30.71 19.82 5.54
C ALA A 338 31.80 19.28 4.61
N LYS A 339 32.23 18.02 4.78
CA LYS A 339 33.33 17.44 3.98
C LYS A 339 32.96 17.15 2.52
N CYS A 340 31.66 17.06 2.20
CA CYS A 340 31.16 16.87 0.84
C CYS A 340 30.87 18.23 0.17
N LYS A 341 31.44 18.48 -1.02
CA LYS A 341 31.21 19.72 -1.78
C LYS A 341 29.73 19.99 -2.08
N MET A 342 28.91 18.96 -2.26
CA MET A 342 27.47 19.11 -2.45
C MET A 342 26.79 19.63 -1.17
N ALA A 343 27.13 19.04 -0.01
CA ALA A 343 26.63 19.48 1.29
C ALA A 343 27.13 20.88 1.67
N GLN A 344 28.33 21.29 1.26
CA GLN A 344 28.78 22.68 1.41
C GLN A 344 27.85 23.66 0.68
N LYS A 345 27.55 23.40 -0.60
CA LYS A 345 26.63 24.23 -1.39
C LYS A 345 25.21 24.19 -0.84
N TYR A 346 24.73 23.01 -0.44
CA TYR A 346 23.42 22.84 0.20
C TYR A 346 23.33 23.70 1.46
N ASN A 347 24.26 23.56 2.40
CA ASN A 347 24.21 24.29 3.68
C ASN A 347 24.33 25.81 3.48
N LEU A 348 25.13 26.28 2.52
CA LEU A 348 25.25 27.71 2.20
C LEU A 348 23.96 28.28 1.57
N ILE A 349 23.34 27.55 0.63
CA ILE A 349 22.08 27.95 0.01
C ILE A 349 20.93 27.86 1.03
N ALA A 350 20.90 26.82 1.87
CA ALA A 350 19.94 26.66 2.96
C ALA A 350 20.02 27.82 3.97
N ALA A 351 21.23 28.19 4.42
CA ALA A 351 21.42 29.28 5.39
C ALA A 351 21.04 30.67 4.86
N ALA A 352 21.01 30.88 3.54
CA ALA A 352 20.67 32.18 2.93
C ALA A 352 19.24 32.24 2.37
N TRP A 353 18.73 31.12 1.85
CA TRP A 353 17.50 31.02 1.07
C TRP A 353 16.50 29.96 1.59
N GLY A 354 16.84 29.16 2.59
CA GLY A 354 16.04 28.02 3.07
C GLY A 354 14.60 28.40 3.44
N ASP A 355 14.43 29.21 4.47
CA ASP A 355 13.11 29.66 4.96
C ASP A 355 12.31 30.49 3.93
N ARG A 356 13.01 31.02 2.92
CA ARG A 356 12.46 31.85 1.84
C ARG A 356 11.92 31.00 0.69
N LEU A 357 12.42 29.77 0.54
CA LEU A 357 12.00 28.79 -0.45
C LEU A 357 10.82 27.99 0.09
N ARG A 358 9.71 27.96 -0.67
CA ARG A 358 8.53 27.13 -0.38
C ARG A 358 8.09 26.38 -1.63
N TRP A 359 7.57 25.17 -1.49
CA TRP A 359 6.97 24.44 -2.60
C TRP A 359 5.45 24.54 -2.54
N ASN A 360 4.87 25.19 -3.56
CA ASN A 360 3.43 25.33 -3.68
C ASN A 360 2.85 24.00 -4.20
N SER A 361 2.34 23.19 -3.28
CA SER A 361 1.81 21.85 -3.54
C SER A 361 0.62 21.83 -4.50
N MET A 362 -0.12 22.94 -4.66
CA MET A 362 -1.16 23.03 -5.68
C MET A 362 -0.55 23.43 -7.02
N LYS A 363 0.10 24.60 -7.11
CA LYS A 363 0.67 25.11 -8.38
C LYS A 363 1.87 24.29 -8.92
N LYS A 364 2.37 23.31 -8.18
CA LYS A 364 3.50 22.42 -8.52
C LYS A 364 4.78 23.18 -8.91
N ARG A 365 5.06 24.26 -8.18
CA ARG A 365 6.18 25.19 -8.46
C ARG A 365 6.93 25.56 -7.18
N VAL A 366 8.19 25.94 -7.33
CA VAL A 366 8.97 26.59 -6.28
C VAL A 366 8.59 28.06 -6.23
N GLU A 367 8.43 28.58 -5.03
CA GLU A 367 8.22 30.00 -4.73
C GLU A 367 9.33 30.49 -3.79
N PHE A 368 9.63 31.77 -3.87
CA PHE A 368 10.70 32.45 -3.15
C PHE A 368 10.16 33.80 -2.65
N ASP A 369 10.19 34.03 -1.34
CA ASP A 369 9.53 35.18 -0.70
C ASP A 369 8.04 35.33 -1.13
N GLY A 370 7.34 34.20 -1.31
CA GLY A 370 5.94 34.16 -1.78
C GLY A 370 5.74 34.48 -3.27
N SER A 371 6.81 34.70 -4.04
CA SER A 371 6.76 34.93 -5.49
C SER A 371 7.20 33.69 -6.28
N PRO A 372 6.63 33.38 -7.46
CA PRO A 372 7.08 32.26 -8.28
C PRO A 372 8.57 32.38 -8.66
N LEU A 373 9.35 31.31 -8.51
CA LEU A 373 10.80 31.30 -8.78
C LEU A 373 11.11 30.66 -10.14
N PRO A 374 11.56 31.41 -11.18
CA PRO A 374 12.00 30.83 -12.44
C PRO A 374 13.29 30.02 -12.26
N LEU A 375 13.21 28.71 -12.52
CA LEU A 375 14.33 27.78 -12.37
C LEU A 375 15.22 27.65 -13.63
N ASP A 376 14.99 28.44 -14.67
CA ASP A 376 15.79 28.43 -15.91
C ASP A 376 17.22 28.97 -15.64
N ARG A 377 17.31 30.10 -14.93
CA ARG A 377 18.54 30.86 -14.63
C ARG A 377 19.03 30.70 -13.18
N ILE A 378 18.53 29.71 -12.45
CA ILE A 378 18.77 29.57 -11.00
C ILE A 378 20.27 29.55 -10.62
N LYS A 379 21.13 28.89 -11.41
CA LYS A 379 22.61 28.96 -11.25
C LYS A 379 23.13 30.39 -11.28
N LEU A 380 22.69 31.21 -12.23
CA LEU A 380 23.14 32.61 -12.37
C LEU A 380 22.64 33.46 -11.20
N ARG A 381 21.44 33.17 -10.67
CA ARG A 381 20.92 33.86 -9.48
C ARG A 381 21.76 33.53 -8.24
N ILE A 382 22.01 32.24 -7.99
CA ILE A 382 22.88 31.77 -6.89
C ILE A 382 24.28 32.38 -6.99
N ALA A 383 24.89 32.36 -8.18
CA ALA A 383 26.23 32.93 -8.38
C ALA A 383 26.28 34.46 -8.16
N LYS A 384 25.19 35.19 -8.44
CA LYS A 384 25.14 36.65 -8.26
C LYS A 384 24.74 37.12 -6.87
N GLU A 385 23.93 36.35 -6.14
CA GLU A 385 23.42 36.72 -4.81
C GLU A 385 24.20 36.09 -3.66
N LEU A 386 24.86 34.93 -3.89
CA LEU A 386 25.55 34.16 -2.84
C LEU A 386 27.05 33.92 -3.12
N ASP A 387 27.56 34.31 -4.29
CA ASP A 387 28.95 34.07 -4.76
C ASP A 387 29.36 32.57 -4.77
N ILE A 388 28.42 31.68 -5.12
CA ILE A 388 28.61 30.21 -5.16
C ILE A 388 28.59 29.69 -6.60
N ASP A 389 29.68 29.03 -7.03
CA ASP A 389 29.65 28.22 -8.26
C ASP A 389 28.99 26.85 -8.03
N VAL A 390 27.84 26.67 -8.65
CA VAL A 390 26.97 25.49 -8.54
C VAL A 390 26.66 24.95 -9.94
N SER A 391 26.61 23.63 -10.16
CA SER A 391 26.14 23.12 -11.47
C SER A 391 24.65 23.46 -11.64
N ARG A 392 24.10 23.43 -12.85
CA ARG A 392 22.66 23.71 -13.01
C ARG A 392 21.83 22.60 -12.38
N GLU A 393 22.36 21.38 -12.42
CA GLU A 393 21.80 20.16 -11.89
C GLU A 393 21.85 20.17 -10.36
N ASP A 394 23.03 20.49 -9.78
CA ASP A 394 23.23 20.71 -8.34
C ASP A 394 22.20 21.74 -7.82
N ALA A 395 22.08 22.88 -8.52
CA ALA A 395 21.22 23.99 -8.12
C ALA A 395 19.75 23.60 -8.13
N LEU A 396 19.29 22.90 -9.17
CA LEU A 396 17.92 22.40 -9.25
C LEU A 396 17.63 21.39 -8.14
N GLU A 397 18.56 20.49 -7.85
CA GLU A 397 18.40 19.46 -6.81
C GLU A 397 18.31 20.09 -5.41
N ILE A 398 19.24 20.99 -5.06
CA ILE A 398 19.24 21.72 -3.77
C ILE A 398 17.98 22.57 -3.59
N ILE A 399 17.59 23.34 -4.62
CA ILE A 399 16.45 24.26 -4.54
C ILE A 399 15.11 23.52 -4.47
N LEU A 400 14.96 22.39 -5.18
CA LEU A 400 13.76 21.55 -5.11
C LEU A 400 13.65 20.80 -3.79
N ASP A 401 14.76 20.39 -3.18
CA ASP A 401 14.77 19.75 -1.85
C ASP A 401 14.35 20.75 -0.76
N LEU A 402 15.05 21.89 -0.66
CA LEU A 402 14.73 22.95 0.32
C LEU A 402 13.27 23.42 0.21
N ALA A 403 12.79 23.66 -1.02
CA ALA A 403 11.40 24.07 -1.23
C ALA A 403 10.40 22.98 -0.78
N ARG A 404 10.67 21.70 -1.01
CA ARG A 404 9.77 20.59 -0.63
C ARG A 404 9.77 20.31 0.87
N ASN A 405 10.90 20.51 1.55
CA ASN A 405 10.93 20.49 3.02
C ASN A 405 10.01 21.58 3.61
N ASN A 406 9.79 22.66 2.86
CA ASN A 406 8.84 23.75 3.12
C ASN A 406 7.57 23.68 2.23
N GLU A 407 7.06 22.46 1.95
CA GLU A 407 5.82 22.26 1.16
C GLU A 407 4.56 22.78 1.87
N TYR A 408 3.69 23.47 1.13
CA TYR A 408 2.41 23.99 1.62
C TYR A 408 1.32 23.96 0.55
N SER A 409 0.05 24.00 0.94
CA SER A 409 -1.10 24.18 0.04
C SER A 409 -1.74 25.53 0.31
N PRO A 410 -1.76 26.48 -0.64
CA PRO A 410 -2.28 27.84 -0.41
C PRO A 410 -3.69 27.86 0.17
N PHE A 411 -4.60 27.05 -0.38
CA PHE A 411 -5.98 26.99 0.11
C PHE A 411 -6.10 26.31 1.47
N LYS A 412 -5.29 25.27 1.75
CA LYS A 412 -5.24 24.64 3.09
C LYS A 412 -4.67 25.59 4.15
N GLU A 413 -3.63 26.36 3.81
CA GLU A 413 -2.99 27.35 4.68
C GLU A 413 -3.97 28.47 5.02
N TYR A 414 -4.65 29.02 4.00
CA TYR A 414 -5.76 29.97 4.16
C TYR A 414 -6.85 29.41 5.09
N LEU A 415 -7.41 28.23 4.81
CA LEU A 415 -8.43 27.61 5.67
C LEU A 415 -7.92 27.36 7.10
N SER A 416 -6.64 27.02 7.27
CA SER A 416 -6.04 26.76 8.59
C SER A 416 -5.88 28.05 9.41
N ALA A 417 -5.54 29.17 8.76
CA ALA A 417 -5.36 30.47 9.39
C ALA A 417 -6.67 31.14 9.86
N LEU A 418 -7.81 30.79 9.26
CA LEU A 418 -9.12 31.28 9.68
C LEU A 418 -9.44 30.88 11.15
N PRO A 419 -10.21 31.68 11.90
CA PRO A 419 -10.72 31.28 13.21
C PRO A 419 -11.71 30.10 13.12
N ASN A 420 -12.21 29.65 14.27
CA ASN A 420 -13.34 28.71 14.33
C ASN A 420 -14.64 29.48 14.12
N GLY A 421 -15.42 29.12 13.10
CA GLY A 421 -16.74 29.72 12.82
C GLY A 421 -17.89 28.92 13.42
N ASN A 422 -19.12 29.46 13.32
CA ASN A 422 -20.34 28.71 13.63
C ASN A 422 -20.85 27.97 12.36
N PRO A 423 -20.94 26.62 12.35
CA PRO A 423 -21.52 25.85 11.25
C PRO A 423 -22.90 26.31 10.78
N GLU A 424 -23.72 26.87 11.68
CA GLU A 424 -25.08 27.34 11.38
C GLU A 424 -25.12 28.49 10.38
N PHE A 425 -24.03 29.27 10.25
CA PHE A 425 -23.92 30.36 9.27
C PHE A 425 -24.12 29.89 7.83
N LEU A 426 -23.87 28.60 7.56
CA LEU A 426 -24.07 27.99 6.25
C LEU A 426 -25.56 27.74 5.92
N ASN A 427 -26.42 27.61 6.95
CA ASN A 427 -27.81 27.17 6.81
C ASN A 427 -28.71 28.19 6.10
N SER A 428 -28.24 29.42 5.87
CA SER A 428 -28.97 30.48 5.17
C SER A 428 -28.20 31.10 3.99
N LEU A 429 -27.16 30.45 3.46
CA LEU A 429 -26.34 31.05 2.40
C LEU A 429 -27.03 31.17 1.05
N ALA A 430 -27.85 30.20 0.66
CA ALA A 430 -28.54 30.24 -0.63
C ALA A 430 -29.67 31.30 -0.62
N SER A 431 -30.33 31.50 0.52
CA SER A 431 -31.27 32.62 0.70
C SER A 431 -30.56 33.98 0.77
N ARG A 432 -29.44 34.10 1.53
CA ARG A 432 -28.66 35.34 1.66
C ARG A 432 -28.04 35.83 0.35
N PHE A 433 -27.53 34.93 -0.49
CA PHE A 433 -26.76 35.32 -1.69
C PHE A 433 -27.42 35.01 -3.03
N LEU A 434 -28.23 33.96 -3.10
CA LEU A 434 -28.87 33.52 -4.36
C LEU A 434 -30.37 33.87 -4.41
N GLY A 435 -30.93 34.36 -3.30
CA GLY A 435 -32.33 34.77 -3.17
C GLY A 435 -33.32 33.62 -2.98
N THR A 436 -32.86 32.36 -2.96
CA THR A 436 -33.74 31.19 -2.92
C THR A 436 -34.00 30.69 -1.50
N HIS A 437 -35.26 30.44 -1.17
CA HIS A 437 -35.71 30.10 0.19
C HIS A 437 -35.97 28.61 0.43
N ASP A 438 -35.78 27.74 -0.57
CA ASP A 438 -35.93 26.30 -0.40
C ASP A 438 -34.88 25.74 0.60
N PRO A 439 -35.27 24.92 1.60
CA PRO A 439 -34.34 24.22 2.49
C PRO A 439 -33.30 23.35 1.75
N LEU A 440 -33.69 22.69 0.65
CA LEU A 440 -32.81 21.86 -0.17
C LEU A 440 -31.65 22.70 -0.71
N HIS A 441 -31.93 23.88 -1.27
CA HIS A 441 -30.89 24.76 -1.83
C HIS A 441 -29.86 25.21 -0.78
N GLN A 442 -30.27 25.39 0.48
CA GLN A 442 -29.32 25.65 1.57
C GLN A 442 -28.41 24.43 1.81
N VAL A 443 -28.97 23.22 1.84
CA VAL A 443 -28.22 21.96 2.02
C VAL A 443 -27.23 21.69 0.88
N LEU A 444 -27.66 21.86 -0.38
CA LEU A 444 -26.80 21.67 -1.56
C LEU A 444 -25.58 22.59 -1.53
N LEU A 445 -25.78 23.89 -1.27
CA LEU A 445 -24.70 24.86 -1.19
C LEU A 445 -23.80 24.60 0.04
N LYS A 446 -24.38 24.37 1.22
CA LYS A 446 -23.66 24.02 2.45
C LYS A 446 -22.73 22.82 2.24
N ARG A 447 -23.24 21.72 1.69
CA ARG A 447 -22.45 20.49 1.49
C ARG A 447 -21.40 20.61 0.39
N THR A 448 -21.58 21.53 -0.56
CA THR A 448 -20.55 21.86 -1.56
C THR A 448 -19.35 22.55 -0.89
N LEU A 449 -19.60 23.47 0.03
CA LEU A 449 -18.55 24.13 0.80
C LEU A 449 -17.82 23.14 1.74
N ILE A 450 -18.57 22.27 2.43
CA ILE A 450 -17.98 21.19 3.24
C ILE A 450 -17.17 20.22 2.36
N ALA A 451 -17.63 19.88 1.15
CA ALA A 451 -16.89 19.05 0.21
C ALA A 451 -15.56 19.69 -0.25
N ALA A 452 -15.54 21.02 -0.45
CA ALA A 452 -14.31 21.75 -0.75
C ALA A 452 -13.30 21.69 0.41
N VAL A 453 -13.76 21.88 1.65
CA VAL A 453 -12.92 21.66 2.85
C VAL A 453 -12.44 20.21 2.91
N ALA A 454 -13.32 19.23 2.73
CA ALA A 454 -12.98 17.81 2.76
C ALA A 454 -11.94 17.43 1.71
N ARG A 455 -12.06 17.90 0.46
CA ARG A 455 -11.05 17.71 -0.60
C ARG A 455 -9.72 18.40 -0.28
N THR A 456 -9.74 19.50 0.47
CA THR A 456 -8.53 20.25 0.85
C THR A 456 -7.74 19.59 1.99
N TYR A 457 -8.43 19.04 3.00
CA TYR A 457 -7.79 18.33 4.11
C TYR A 457 -7.55 16.84 3.82
N GLN A 458 -8.39 16.24 2.98
CA GLN A 458 -8.27 14.85 2.49
C GLN A 458 -8.37 14.80 0.95
N PRO A 459 -7.30 15.20 0.22
CA PRO A 459 -7.26 15.06 -1.24
C PRO A 459 -7.59 13.62 -1.67
N GLY A 460 -8.41 13.49 -2.71
CA GLY A 460 -8.89 12.18 -3.19
C GLY A 460 -10.02 11.54 -2.36
N CYS A 461 -10.61 12.25 -1.39
CA CYS A 461 -11.86 11.82 -0.74
C CYS A 461 -13.00 11.63 -1.77
N LYS A 462 -14.06 10.90 -1.41
CA LYS A 462 -15.19 10.71 -2.33
C LYS A 462 -16.02 12.00 -2.42
N HIS A 463 -16.06 12.57 -3.61
CA HIS A 463 -17.02 13.59 -4.02
C HIS A 463 -17.16 13.48 -5.54
N ASP A 464 -18.31 12.98 -6.00
CA ASP A 464 -18.65 12.73 -7.42
C ASP A 464 -19.89 13.53 -7.88
N THR A 465 -20.14 14.66 -7.22
CA THR A 465 -21.23 15.60 -7.51
C THR A 465 -20.66 16.97 -7.96
N ILE A 466 -21.53 17.86 -8.43
CA ILE A 466 -21.21 19.22 -8.90
C ILE A 466 -22.36 20.15 -8.55
N CYS A 467 -22.05 21.32 -7.97
CA CYS A 467 -23.05 22.36 -7.68
C CYS A 467 -23.17 23.34 -8.83
N ILE A 468 -24.38 23.53 -9.36
CA ILE A 468 -24.64 24.28 -10.59
C ILE A 468 -25.57 25.45 -10.29
N LEU A 469 -25.04 26.67 -10.40
CA LEU A 469 -25.85 27.88 -10.24
C LEU A 469 -26.60 28.18 -11.54
N LYS A 470 -27.93 28.12 -11.49
CA LYS A 470 -28.84 28.32 -12.63
C LYS A 470 -29.62 29.61 -12.46
N GLY A 471 -29.51 30.54 -13.41
CA GLY A 471 -30.20 31.82 -13.34
C GLY A 471 -29.86 32.73 -14.52
N LYS A 472 -30.34 33.97 -14.50
CA LYS A 472 -30.16 34.95 -15.60
C LYS A 472 -28.68 35.15 -15.97
N GLN A 473 -28.42 35.50 -17.23
CA GLN A 473 -27.11 36.02 -17.64
C GLN A 473 -26.85 37.35 -16.94
N GLY A 474 -25.60 37.62 -16.52
CA GLY A 474 -25.24 38.82 -15.77
C GLY A 474 -25.48 38.77 -14.25
N ALA A 475 -26.10 37.70 -13.73
CA ALA A 475 -26.36 37.52 -12.29
C ALA A 475 -25.11 37.27 -11.41
N LEU A 476 -23.90 37.34 -11.98
CA LEU A 476 -22.60 37.19 -11.31
C LEU A 476 -22.30 35.79 -10.73
N LYS A 477 -22.92 34.74 -11.29
CA LYS A 477 -22.80 33.33 -10.84
C LYS A 477 -21.36 32.81 -10.79
N SER A 478 -20.56 32.98 -11.85
CA SER A 478 -19.16 32.55 -11.86
C SER A 478 -18.28 33.41 -10.94
N THR A 479 -18.67 34.67 -10.75
CA THR A 479 -18.02 35.60 -9.81
C THR A 479 -18.23 35.16 -8.36
N PHE A 480 -19.38 34.57 -8.02
CA PHE A 480 -19.63 34.00 -6.70
C PHE A 480 -18.66 32.85 -6.38
N TRP A 481 -18.47 31.88 -7.31
CA TRP A 481 -17.50 30.79 -7.12
C TRP A 481 -16.06 31.30 -7.08
N SER A 482 -15.69 32.18 -8.00
CA SER A 482 -14.37 32.81 -8.07
C SER A 482 -14.02 33.57 -6.78
N VAL A 483 -14.96 34.36 -6.23
CA VAL A 483 -14.77 35.07 -4.96
C VAL A 483 -14.67 34.12 -3.77
N LEU A 484 -15.48 33.06 -3.71
CA LEU A 484 -15.40 32.08 -2.63
C LEU A 484 -14.03 31.41 -2.58
N ALA A 485 -13.58 30.78 -3.67
CA ALA A 485 -12.26 30.15 -3.72
C ALA A 485 -11.12 31.18 -3.60
N GLY A 486 -11.31 32.39 -4.15
CA GLY A 486 -10.26 33.37 -4.40
C GLY A 486 -9.51 33.06 -5.70
N GLU A 487 -9.04 34.10 -6.38
CA GLU A 487 -8.53 34.05 -7.76
C GLU A 487 -7.43 32.99 -7.96
N ASP A 488 -6.46 32.87 -7.04
CA ASP A 488 -5.41 31.84 -7.09
C ASP A 488 -5.92 30.39 -6.93
N ASN A 489 -7.11 30.16 -6.38
CA ASN A 489 -7.65 28.82 -6.11
C ASN A 489 -8.87 28.45 -6.97
N PHE A 490 -9.20 29.29 -7.95
CA PHE A 490 -10.31 29.11 -8.90
C PHE A 490 -9.81 28.97 -10.35
N THR A 491 -10.50 28.17 -11.17
CA THR A 491 -10.38 28.24 -12.64
C THR A 491 -11.70 27.86 -13.30
N ASP A 492 -12.04 28.56 -14.38
CA ASP A 492 -13.16 28.27 -15.30
C ASP A 492 -12.67 27.72 -16.66
N ASP A 493 -11.42 28.01 -17.02
CA ASP A 493 -10.72 27.39 -18.15
C ASP A 493 -10.42 25.90 -17.91
N LEU A 494 -11.40 25.04 -18.23
CA LEU A 494 -11.21 23.58 -18.39
C LEU A 494 -11.67 23.18 -19.81
N SER A 495 -10.77 23.28 -20.78
CA SER A 495 -11.10 23.24 -22.21
C SER A 495 -10.97 21.86 -22.87
N GLY A 496 -10.60 20.82 -22.11
CA GLY A 496 -10.43 19.47 -22.68
C GLY A 496 -9.96 18.40 -21.70
N THR A 497 -9.41 17.31 -22.24
CA THR A 497 -8.87 16.17 -21.47
C THR A 497 -7.38 15.95 -21.68
N ASP A 498 -6.67 16.95 -22.20
CA ASP A 498 -5.22 16.91 -22.43
C ASP A 498 -4.43 16.98 -21.12
N LYS A 499 -3.13 16.64 -21.19
CA LYS A 499 -2.30 16.45 -19.99
C LYS A 499 -2.20 17.69 -19.10
N ASP A 500 -2.21 18.87 -19.72
CA ASP A 500 -2.13 20.14 -19.01
C ASP A 500 -3.47 20.52 -18.36
N GLU A 501 -4.60 20.15 -18.97
CA GLU A 501 -5.95 20.24 -18.37
C GLU A 501 -6.08 19.32 -17.15
N ILE A 502 -5.53 18.11 -17.23
CA ILE A 502 -5.50 17.18 -16.08
C ILE A 502 -4.58 17.74 -14.97
N LEU A 503 -3.50 18.46 -15.32
CA LEU A 503 -2.65 19.14 -14.33
C LEU A 503 -3.41 20.25 -13.58
N LYS A 504 -4.25 21.04 -14.27
CA LYS A 504 -5.13 22.05 -13.63
C LYS A 504 -5.98 21.45 -12.50
N LEU A 505 -6.43 20.20 -12.62
CA LEU A 505 -7.22 19.50 -11.59
C LEU A 505 -6.52 19.39 -10.23
N SER A 506 -5.18 19.52 -10.21
CA SER A 506 -4.34 19.52 -9.00
C SER A 506 -3.88 20.91 -8.54
N GLN A 507 -4.21 21.97 -9.28
CA GLN A 507 -3.71 23.34 -9.08
C GLN A 507 -4.73 24.32 -8.48
N TYR A 508 -5.99 23.93 -8.34
CA TYR A 508 -7.11 24.77 -7.90
C TYR A 508 -8.01 24.01 -6.92
N ALA A 509 -8.73 24.72 -6.07
CA ALA A 509 -9.67 24.15 -5.11
C ALA A 509 -11.11 24.06 -5.67
N MET A 510 -11.50 25.01 -6.52
CA MET A 510 -12.74 24.96 -7.29
C MET A 510 -12.45 25.06 -8.79
N ILE A 511 -13.18 24.28 -9.57
CA ILE A 511 -13.09 24.24 -11.03
C ILE A 511 -14.50 24.38 -11.59
N GLU A 512 -14.76 25.47 -12.32
CA GLU A 512 -16.07 25.74 -12.91
C GLU A 512 -16.21 25.12 -14.30
N PHE A 513 -17.31 24.40 -14.52
CA PHE A 513 -17.86 24.17 -15.84
C PHE A 513 -18.76 25.37 -16.23
N SER A 514 -18.15 26.38 -16.84
CA SER A 514 -18.87 27.54 -17.41
C SER A 514 -19.72 27.09 -18.59
N GLU A 515 -20.97 27.57 -18.66
CA GLU A 515 -22.00 27.04 -19.57
C GLU A 515 -22.08 25.51 -19.50
N PHE A 516 -22.41 24.98 -18.32
CA PHE A 516 -22.38 23.54 -17.98
C PHE A 516 -23.01 22.61 -19.05
N GLU A 517 -24.06 23.06 -19.73
CA GLU A 517 -24.65 22.38 -20.90
C GLU A 517 -23.66 21.97 -22.01
N THR A 518 -22.54 22.70 -22.13
CA THR A 518 -21.49 22.45 -23.12
C THR A 518 -20.64 21.24 -22.75
N ALA A 519 -20.44 20.96 -21.47
CA ALA A 519 -19.81 19.74 -20.97
C ALA A 519 -20.82 18.59 -20.82
N TYR A 520 -22.12 18.90 -20.66
CA TYR A 520 -23.17 17.90 -20.39
C TYR A 520 -23.89 17.37 -21.64
N LYS A 521 -23.25 17.40 -22.82
CA LYS A 521 -23.86 16.87 -24.06
C LYS A 521 -24.17 15.38 -23.93
N LYS A 522 -25.31 14.93 -24.51
CA LYS A 522 -25.81 13.53 -24.40
C LYS A 522 -24.80 12.42 -24.78
N LYS A 523 -23.79 12.71 -25.61
CA LYS A 523 -22.68 11.76 -25.94
C LYS A 523 -21.58 11.69 -24.87
N GLU A 524 -21.42 12.76 -24.09
CA GLU A 524 -20.33 12.97 -23.14
C GLU A 524 -20.75 12.66 -21.68
N VAL A 525 -22.05 12.61 -21.36
CA VAL A 525 -22.59 12.33 -20.01
C VAL A 525 -21.92 11.15 -19.28
N SER A 526 -21.68 10.02 -19.96
CA SER A 526 -21.03 8.85 -19.36
C SER A 526 -19.55 9.12 -19.02
N ALA A 527 -18.85 9.85 -19.90
CA ALA A 527 -17.47 10.27 -19.66
C ALA A 527 -17.39 11.30 -18.51
N LEU A 528 -18.33 12.25 -18.43
CA LEU A 528 -18.41 13.20 -17.32
C LEU A 528 -18.71 12.49 -15.99
N LYS A 529 -19.68 11.57 -15.94
CA LYS A 529 -19.96 10.73 -14.75
C LYS A 529 -18.71 9.98 -14.29
N ALA A 530 -17.95 9.38 -15.22
CA ALA A 530 -16.70 8.69 -14.92
C ALA A 530 -15.59 9.65 -14.48
N PHE A 531 -15.52 10.84 -15.06
CA PHE A 531 -14.55 11.89 -14.73
C PHE A 531 -14.78 12.48 -13.34
N LEU A 532 -16.01 12.85 -12.98
CA LEU A 532 -16.39 13.32 -11.65
C LEU A 532 -16.10 12.25 -10.57
N SER A 533 -16.28 10.98 -10.91
CA SER A 533 -16.07 9.85 -9.99
C SER A 533 -14.60 9.55 -9.65
N ARG A 534 -13.62 10.19 -10.30
CA ARG A 534 -12.19 9.93 -10.04
C ARG A 534 -11.72 10.56 -8.71
N LYS A 535 -10.90 9.79 -7.99
CA LYS A 535 -10.21 10.24 -6.77
C LYS A 535 -8.85 10.88 -7.08
N SER A 536 -8.12 10.31 -8.03
CA SER A 536 -6.79 10.74 -8.48
C SER A 536 -6.70 10.75 -10.01
N ASP A 537 -5.69 11.43 -10.54
CA ASP A 537 -5.28 11.32 -11.95
C ASP A 537 -3.77 11.05 -12.07
N SER A 538 -3.41 10.15 -12.98
CA SER A 538 -2.03 9.73 -13.24
C SER A 538 -1.32 10.74 -14.16
N ILE A 539 -0.53 11.65 -13.58
CA ILE A 539 0.19 12.68 -14.36
C ILE A 539 1.67 12.77 -14.00
N ARG A 540 2.46 13.31 -14.93
CA ARG A 540 3.86 13.65 -14.69
C ARG A 540 3.94 15.10 -14.19
N VAL A 541 4.22 15.28 -12.90
CA VAL A 541 4.40 16.62 -12.31
C VAL A 541 5.55 17.39 -12.96
N PRO A 542 5.49 18.74 -12.99
CA PRO A 542 6.68 19.57 -13.20
C PRO A 542 7.85 19.11 -12.35
N TYR A 543 9.05 19.08 -12.94
CA TYR A 543 10.29 18.56 -12.35
C TYR A 543 10.28 17.07 -11.96
N GLY A 544 9.18 16.34 -12.24
CA GLY A 544 9.10 14.90 -12.10
C GLY A 544 9.81 14.14 -13.22
N ARG A 545 10.46 13.02 -12.87
CA ARG A 545 10.99 12.06 -13.85
C ARG A 545 9.88 11.11 -14.32
N ASP A 546 9.04 10.68 -13.39
CA ASP A 546 8.04 9.63 -13.58
C ASP A 546 6.59 10.14 -13.43
N ILE A 547 5.64 9.34 -13.92
CA ILE A 547 4.20 9.57 -13.74
C ILE A 547 3.81 9.17 -12.30
N GLN A 548 2.96 9.95 -11.66
CA GLN A 548 2.48 9.74 -10.30
C GLN A 548 0.96 9.95 -10.24
N ASP A 549 0.27 9.17 -9.41
CA ASP A 549 -1.16 9.35 -9.17
C ASP A 549 -1.38 10.47 -8.16
N ILE A 550 -1.83 11.64 -8.63
CA ILE A 550 -2.10 12.77 -7.75
C ILE A 550 -3.55 12.70 -7.25
N PRO A 551 -3.81 12.62 -5.93
CA PRO A 551 -5.16 12.72 -5.40
C PRO A 551 -5.70 14.14 -5.59
N ARG A 552 -6.93 14.26 -6.10
CA ARG A 552 -7.54 15.57 -6.44
C ARG A 552 -7.88 16.37 -5.17
N PRO A 553 -7.35 17.60 -5.02
CA PRO A 553 -7.76 18.56 -3.99
C PRO A 553 -8.96 19.43 -4.41
N SER A 554 -9.40 19.32 -5.66
CA SER A 554 -10.47 20.10 -6.27
C SER A 554 -11.87 19.53 -6.02
N ILE A 555 -12.86 20.43 -5.95
CA ILE A 555 -14.26 20.14 -6.28
C ILE A 555 -14.63 20.72 -7.64
N PHE A 556 -15.72 20.24 -8.22
CA PHE A 556 -16.32 20.82 -9.42
C PHE A 556 -17.55 21.65 -9.06
N VAL A 557 -17.65 22.82 -9.68
CA VAL A 557 -18.82 23.69 -9.67
C VAL A 557 -19.22 23.99 -11.10
N GLY A 558 -20.37 24.60 -11.32
CA GLY A 558 -20.84 24.97 -12.65
C GLY A 558 -21.77 26.15 -12.64
N THR A 559 -21.99 26.72 -13.81
CA THR A 559 -23.02 27.74 -14.03
C THR A 559 -23.76 27.50 -15.34
N THR A 560 -25.03 27.88 -15.39
CA THR A 560 -25.81 27.88 -16.63
C THR A 560 -26.79 29.05 -16.70
N ASN A 561 -27.08 29.48 -17.92
CA ASN A 561 -28.11 30.47 -18.23
C ASN A 561 -29.42 29.83 -18.73
N LYS A 562 -29.44 28.51 -18.97
CA LYS A 562 -30.59 27.82 -19.56
C LYS A 562 -31.66 27.44 -18.51
N PRO A 563 -32.95 27.45 -18.89
CA PRO A 563 -34.01 26.94 -18.02
C PRO A 563 -33.92 25.41 -17.88
N GLU A 564 -33.78 24.73 -19.00
CA GLU A 564 -33.62 23.28 -19.16
C GLU A 564 -32.19 22.96 -19.61
N PHE A 565 -31.50 22.07 -18.90
CA PHE A 565 -30.11 21.69 -19.20
C PHE A 565 -29.74 20.25 -18.80
N LEU A 566 -30.61 19.52 -18.09
CA LEU A 566 -30.34 18.14 -17.68
C LEU A 566 -30.90 17.13 -18.70
N HIS A 567 -30.06 16.25 -19.23
CA HIS A 567 -30.38 15.40 -20.39
C HIS A 567 -30.48 13.87 -20.09
N ASP A 568 -30.32 13.42 -18.84
CA ASP A 568 -30.20 11.98 -18.51
C ASP A 568 -30.77 11.64 -17.11
N PRO A 569 -31.98 11.02 -17.04
CA PRO A 569 -32.66 10.67 -15.79
C PRO A 569 -31.97 9.57 -14.98
N THR A 570 -30.88 8.97 -15.49
CA THR A 570 -30.02 8.06 -14.71
C THR A 570 -28.82 8.77 -14.07
N GLY A 571 -28.73 10.10 -14.22
CA GLY A 571 -27.58 10.90 -13.76
C GLY A 571 -27.87 11.97 -12.73
N GLU A 572 -29.13 12.36 -12.56
CA GLU A 572 -29.50 13.68 -12.01
C GLU A 572 -29.02 13.96 -10.58
N ARG A 573 -28.96 12.96 -9.68
CA ARG A 573 -28.37 13.12 -8.33
C ARG A 573 -26.94 13.70 -8.26
N ARG A 574 -26.16 13.66 -9.35
CA ARG A 574 -24.81 14.27 -9.40
C ARG A 574 -24.83 15.77 -9.61
N TYR A 575 -25.93 16.32 -10.12
CA TYR A 575 -26.04 17.70 -10.55
C TYR A 575 -26.93 18.42 -9.53
N TRP A 576 -26.28 19.13 -8.62
CA TRP A 576 -26.93 19.88 -7.55
C TRP A 576 -27.30 21.25 -8.10
N ALA A 577 -28.41 21.32 -8.82
CA ALA A 577 -28.92 22.56 -9.38
C ALA A 577 -29.42 23.48 -8.26
N VAL A 578 -28.99 24.74 -8.28
CA VAL A 578 -29.44 25.77 -7.34
C VAL A 578 -29.88 27.01 -8.12
N PRO A 579 -31.15 27.41 -8.05
CA PRO A 579 -31.65 28.65 -8.60
C PRO A 579 -30.95 29.89 -8.03
N VAL A 580 -30.67 30.84 -8.90
CA VAL A 580 -30.30 32.22 -8.56
C VAL A 580 -31.49 33.09 -8.94
N GLU A 581 -32.29 33.41 -7.93
CA GLU A 581 -33.56 34.14 -8.02
C GLU A 581 -33.36 35.65 -7.91
N CYS A 582 -32.28 36.09 -7.25
CA CYS A 582 -31.84 37.48 -7.26
C CYS A 582 -31.33 37.92 -8.65
N ASP A 583 -31.61 39.17 -9.06
CA ASP A 583 -31.15 39.68 -10.36
C ASP A 583 -29.62 39.76 -10.47
N ARG A 584 -28.94 40.04 -9.35
CA ARG A 584 -27.47 40.01 -9.21
C ARG A 584 -27.10 39.59 -7.80
N ILE A 585 -26.13 38.69 -7.67
CA ILE A 585 -25.55 38.30 -6.38
C ILE A 585 -24.78 39.48 -5.77
N ASP A 586 -24.92 39.69 -4.45
CA ASP A 586 -24.17 40.72 -3.71
C ASP A 586 -22.70 40.30 -3.50
N ILE A 587 -21.88 40.56 -4.52
CA ILE A 587 -20.44 40.29 -4.49
C ILE A 587 -19.68 41.12 -3.43
N PRO A 588 -20.00 42.42 -3.18
CA PRO A 588 -19.44 43.16 -2.04
C PRO A 588 -19.66 42.47 -0.69
N GLN A 589 -20.89 42.10 -0.35
CA GLN A 589 -21.17 41.38 0.91
C GLN A 589 -20.54 39.99 0.93
N LEU A 590 -20.50 39.28 -0.21
CA LEU A 590 -19.84 37.98 -0.33
C LEU A 590 -18.34 38.06 -0.03
N LYS A 591 -17.67 39.15 -0.45
CA LYS A 591 -16.25 39.38 -0.13
C LYS A 591 -16.03 39.64 1.37
N ILE A 592 -16.96 40.32 2.04
CA ILE A 592 -16.92 40.55 3.49
C ILE A 592 -17.17 39.24 4.26
N ASP A 593 -18.17 38.46 3.85
CA ASP A 593 -18.57 37.23 4.53
C ASP A 593 -17.67 36.03 4.21
N ARG A 594 -16.82 36.10 3.18
CA ARG A 594 -15.99 34.99 2.67
C ARG A 594 -15.27 34.19 3.76
N ASP A 595 -14.59 34.89 4.66
CA ASP A 595 -13.81 34.28 5.73
C ASP A 595 -14.73 33.65 6.80
N ALA A 596 -15.90 34.23 7.05
CA ALA A 596 -16.93 33.65 7.90
C ALA A 596 -17.52 32.36 7.28
N ILE A 597 -17.86 32.39 5.98
CA ILE A 597 -18.32 31.22 5.21
C ILE A 597 -17.33 30.06 5.33
N TRP A 598 -16.03 30.32 5.11
CA TRP A 598 -15.00 29.29 5.17
C TRP A 598 -14.68 28.82 6.60
N SER A 599 -14.73 29.71 7.59
CA SER A 599 -14.58 29.32 9.00
C SER A 599 -15.74 28.40 9.47
N ALA A 600 -16.96 28.64 8.99
CA ALA A 600 -18.13 27.83 9.24
C ALA A 600 -18.08 26.48 8.50
N ALA A 601 -17.65 26.47 7.23
CA ALA A 601 -17.43 25.23 6.47
C ALA A 601 -16.34 24.35 7.09
N LYS A 602 -15.26 24.98 7.60
CA LYS A 602 -14.22 24.28 8.37
C LYS A 602 -14.78 23.70 9.68
N ALA A 603 -15.54 24.48 10.43
CA ALA A 603 -16.15 24.02 11.68
C ALA A 603 -17.12 22.85 11.46
N ALA A 604 -17.96 22.92 10.42
CA ALA A 604 -18.89 21.84 10.05
C ALA A 604 -18.15 20.54 9.68
N TYR A 605 -17.08 20.65 8.86
CA TYR A 605 -16.23 19.51 8.51
C TYR A 605 -15.53 18.89 9.73
N LEU A 606 -14.96 19.72 10.62
CA LEU A 606 -14.28 19.26 11.84
C LEU A 606 -15.26 18.66 12.88
N ALA A 607 -16.52 19.09 12.88
CA ALA A 607 -17.60 18.47 13.65
C ALA A 607 -18.13 17.15 13.04
N GLY A 608 -17.61 16.73 11.87
CA GLY A 608 -18.00 15.50 11.20
C GLY A 608 -19.27 15.60 10.33
N GLU A 609 -19.72 16.80 9.96
CA GLU A 609 -20.89 16.94 9.09
C GLU A 609 -20.61 16.40 7.68
N GLN A 610 -21.51 15.55 7.18
CA GLN A 610 -21.36 14.88 5.89
C GLN A 610 -21.57 15.81 4.69
N TRP A 611 -20.88 15.52 3.58
CA TRP A 611 -20.84 16.37 2.39
C TRP A 611 -21.47 15.75 1.12
N TRP A 612 -22.40 14.79 1.25
CA TRP A 612 -22.73 13.88 0.14
C TRP A 612 -24.22 13.47 -0.07
N LEU A 613 -25.17 14.18 0.55
CA LEU A 613 -26.63 13.87 0.58
C LEU A 613 -27.02 12.55 1.28
N THR A 614 -28.13 12.56 2.02
CA THR A 614 -28.88 11.37 2.45
C THR A 614 -29.82 10.92 1.33
N ASN A 615 -30.34 9.69 1.41
CA ASN A 615 -31.31 9.18 0.44
C ASN A 615 -32.52 10.11 0.27
N ALA A 616 -33.03 10.70 1.36
CA ALA A 616 -34.18 11.62 1.30
C ALA A 616 -33.83 12.94 0.59
N GLU A 617 -32.63 13.49 0.80
CA GLU A 617 -32.17 14.69 0.08
C GLU A 617 -31.83 14.37 -1.40
N ASP A 618 -31.33 13.15 -1.69
CA ASP A 618 -31.14 12.63 -3.06
C ASP A 618 -32.52 12.50 -3.78
N GLU A 619 -33.55 12.02 -3.08
CA GLU A 619 -34.93 11.94 -3.60
C GLU A 619 -35.54 13.33 -3.85
N MET A 620 -35.43 14.26 -2.90
CA MET A 620 -35.84 15.66 -3.08
C MET A 620 -35.11 16.33 -4.26
N LEU A 621 -33.80 16.08 -4.39
CA LEU A 621 -33.01 16.57 -5.52
C LEU A 621 -33.47 15.99 -6.86
N ASN A 622 -33.81 14.71 -6.94
CA ASN A 622 -34.33 14.12 -8.17
C ASN A 622 -35.70 14.71 -8.57
N VAL A 623 -36.55 15.08 -7.60
CA VAL A 623 -37.79 15.82 -7.89
C VAL A 623 -37.47 17.23 -8.40
N SER A 624 -36.65 18.01 -7.68
CA SER A 624 -36.27 19.37 -8.07
C SER A 624 -35.57 19.44 -9.43
N ASN A 625 -34.69 18.47 -9.75
CA ASN A 625 -34.00 18.40 -11.03
C ASN A 625 -34.94 18.14 -12.22
N SER A 626 -36.15 17.63 -12.00
CA SER A 626 -37.12 17.45 -13.09
C SER A 626 -37.58 18.79 -13.70
N ASP A 627 -37.59 19.88 -12.93
CA ASP A 627 -37.85 21.25 -13.40
C ASP A 627 -36.73 21.83 -14.29
N PHE A 628 -35.58 21.14 -14.37
CA PHE A 628 -34.43 21.51 -15.20
C PHE A 628 -34.10 20.46 -16.27
N ALA A 629 -34.91 19.40 -16.36
CA ALA A 629 -34.75 18.34 -17.36
C ALA A 629 -35.20 18.82 -18.74
N SER A 630 -34.38 18.58 -19.76
CA SER A 630 -34.74 18.92 -21.15
C SER A 630 -35.88 18.03 -21.64
N THR A 631 -37.01 18.66 -21.95
CA THR A 631 -38.10 18.04 -22.67
C THR A 631 -37.63 17.59 -24.07
N ASP A 632 -37.99 16.38 -24.48
CA ASP A 632 -37.71 15.95 -25.85
C ASP A 632 -38.79 16.51 -26.80
N VAL A 633 -38.42 17.01 -27.98
CA VAL A 633 -39.37 17.57 -28.97
C VAL A 633 -40.48 16.56 -29.39
N TRP A 634 -40.26 15.25 -29.21
CA TRP A 634 -41.29 14.23 -29.43
C TRP A 634 -42.16 13.95 -28.19
N GLU A 635 -41.74 14.38 -27.00
CA GLU A 635 -42.36 14.03 -25.72
C GLU A 635 -43.76 14.60 -25.54
N GLU A 636 -44.01 15.85 -25.95
CA GLU A 636 -45.36 16.45 -25.92
C GLU A 636 -46.35 15.65 -26.80
N ALA A 637 -45.96 15.37 -28.06
CA ALA A 637 -46.77 14.61 -29.00
C ALA A 637 -47.01 13.17 -28.53
N ILE A 638 -45.98 12.52 -27.98
CA ILE A 638 -46.07 11.16 -27.42
C ILE A 638 -46.95 11.16 -26.17
N SER A 639 -46.77 12.10 -25.24
CA SER A 639 -47.57 12.25 -24.02
C SER A 639 -49.05 12.43 -24.36
N GLY A 640 -49.36 13.30 -25.32
CA GLY A 640 -50.70 13.48 -25.87
C GLY A 640 -51.29 12.18 -26.43
N TYR A 641 -50.56 11.46 -27.28
CA TYR A 641 -51.02 10.19 -27.89
C TYR A 641 -51.21 9.06 -26.85
N ILE A 642 -50.29 8.90 -25.90
CA ILE A 642 -50.38 7.83 -24.88
C ILE A 642 -51.29 8.18 -23.70
N SER A 643 -51.72 9.45 -23.56
CA SER A 643 -52.58 9.89 -22.46
C SER A 643 -53.83 9.02 -22.27
N LEU A 644 -54.46 8.63 -23.39
CA LEU A 644 -55.66 7.79 -23.50
C LEU A 644 -55.36 6.29 -23.65
N GLN A 645 -54.10 5.86 -23.65
CA GLN A 645 -53.70 4.46 -23.83
C GLN A 645 -53.33 3.81 -22.50
N SER A 646 -53.53 2.49 -22.39
CA SER A 646 -53.11 1.65 -21.26
C SER A 646 -51.96 0.70 -21.61
N GLU A 647 -51.91 0.24 -22.87
CA GLU A 647 -50.81 -0.49 -23.49
C GLU A 647 -50.48 0.16 -24.86
N THR A 648 -49.20 0.27 -25.18
CA THR A 648 -48.67 0.84 -26.43
C THR A 648 -47.39 0.13 -26.87
N SER A 649 -46.78 0.55 -27.98
CA SER A 649 -45.42 0.13 -28.34
C SER A 649 -44.65 1.20 -29.11
N VAL A 650 -43.31 1.09 -29.07
CA VAL A 650 -42.39 1.98 -29.78
C VAL A 650 -42.73 2.10 -31.28
N ARG A 651 -43.17 1.01 -31.93
CA ARG A 651 -43.53 1.02 -33.35
C ARG A 651 -44.87 1.70 -33.61
N GLU A 652 -45.85 1.47 -32.76
CA GLU A 652 -47.16 2.12 -32.86
C GLU A 652 -46.99 3.64 -32.68
N ILE A 653 -46.19 4.08 -31.70
CA ILE A 653 -45.83 5.49 -31.53
C ILE A 653 -45.08 6.07 -32.74
N LEU A 654 -44.02 5.41 -33.24
CA LEU A 654 -43.27 5.91 -34.40
C LEU A 654 -44.15 6.04 -35.66
N SER A 655 -45.07 5.09 -35.87
CA SER A 655 -45.91 5.03 -37.08
C SER A 655 -47.17 5.89 -36.97
N GLU A 656 -47.83 5.91 -35.81
CA GLU A 656 -49.17 6.48 -35.63
C GLU A 656 -49.17 7.83 -34.94
N CYS A 657 -48.27 8.06 -33.97
CA CYS A 657 -48.09 9.36 -33.34
C CYS A 657 -47.18 10.25 -34.19
N LEU A 658 -45.93 9.82 -34.40
CA LEU A 658 -44.88 10.61 -35.04
C LEU A 658 -44.88 10.57 -36.58
N LYS A 659 -45.70 9.70 -37.19
CA LYS A 659 -45.86 9.54 -38.65
C LYS A 659 -44.55 9.24 -39.41
N ILE A 660 -43.59 8.58 -38.76
CA ILE A 660 -42.31 8.19 -39.37
C ILE A 660 -42.51 6.87 -40.13
N ASP A 661 -42.26 6.88 -41.44
CA ASP A 661 -42.32 5.68 -42.28
C ASP A 661 -41.46 4.53 -41.75
N VAL A 662 -41.94 3.30 -41.90
CA VAL A 662 -41.28 2.09 -41.37
C VAL A 662 -39.85 1.90 -41.93
N SER A 663 -39.57 2.42 -43.13
CA SER A 663 -38.22 2.45 -43.73
C SER A 663 -37.26 3.46 -43.06
N MET A 664 -37.79 4.47 -42.37
CA MET A 664 -37.05 5.52 -41.66
C MET A 664 -37.06 5.33 -40.13
N GLN A 665 -37.71 4.27 -39.61
CA GLN A 665 -37.71 3.92 -38.18
C GLN A 665 -36.38 3.29 -37.73
N ASP A 666 -35.33 4.10 -37.73
CA ASP A 666 -33.98 3.70 -37.34
C ASP A 666 -33.86 3.33 -35.85
N ARG A 667 -32.72 2.74 -35.45
CA ARG A 667 -32.50 2.30 -34.07
C ARG A 667 -32.42 3.48 -33.09
N ALA A 668 -31.93 4.66 -33.49
CA ALA A 668 -31.90 5.83 -32.64
C ALA A 668 -33.32 6.33 -32.32
N SER A 669 -34.19 6.41 -33.33
CA SER A 669 -35.60 6.78 -33.18
C SER A 669 -36.35 5.80 -32.26
N GLN A 670 -36.12 4.49 -32.42
CA GLN A 670 -36.68 3.46 -31.53
C GLN A 670 -36.19 3.58 -30.08
N MET A 671 -34.91 3.91 -29.87
CA MET A 671 -34.36 4.13 -28.53
C MET A 671 -34.89 5.44 -27.90
N ARG A 672 -35.00 6.52 -28.67
CA ARG A 672 -35.55 7.81 -28.22
C ARG A 672 -36.98 7.67 -27.69
N VAL A 673 -37.85 6.96 -28.42
CA VAL A 673 -39.22 6.67 -27.94
C VAL A 673 -39.21 5.76 -26.70
N SER A 674 -38.29 4.80 -26.60
CA SER A 674 -38.11 3.99 -25.38
C SER A 674 -37.66 4.82 -24.17
N GLU A 675 -36.86 5.86 -24.36
CA GLU A 675 -36.41 6.76 -23.29
C GLU A 675 -37.58 7.64 -22.81
N ILE A 676 -38.30 8.27 -23.74
CA ILE A 676 -39.47 9.11 -23.46
C ILE A 676 -40.56 8.32 -22.70
N LEU A 677 -40.90 7.11 -23.15
CA LEU A 677 -41.86 6.25 -22.44
C LEU A 677 -41.42 5.96 -21.00
N THR A 678 -40.12 5.72 -20.78
CA THR A 678 -39.59 5.44 -19.43
C THR A 678 -39.71 6.68 -18.53
N ARG A 679 -39.41 7.87 -19.06
CA ARG A 679 -39.56 9.15 -18.35
C ARG A 679 -41.03 9.44 -17.98
N LEU A 680 -41.96 9.17 -18.90
CA LEU A 680 -43.41 9.31 -18.68
C LEU A 680 -44.04 8.20 -17.80
N GLY A 681 -43.24 7.40 -17.10
CA GLY A 681 -43.70 6.39 -16.12
C GLY A 681 -44.23 5.07 -16.73
N TRP A 682 -43.93 4.78 -18.00
CA TRP A 682 -44.32 3.53 -18.65
C TRP A 682 -43.24 2.45 -18.51
N VAL A 683 -43.66 1.20 -18.33
CA VAL A 683 -42.76 0.05 -18.17
C VAL A 683 -42.93 -0.99 -19.27
N LYS A 684 -41.84 -1.69 -19.60
CA LYS A 684 -41.79 -2.76 -20.61
C LYS A 684 -42.62 -3.96 -20.13
N GLY A 685 -43.74 -4.21 -20.80
CA GLY A 685 -44.61 -5.35 -20.54
C GLY A 685 -44.07 -6.67 -21.11
N LYS A 686 -44.91 -7.72 -21.11
CA LYS A 686 -44.59 -8.97 -21.82
C LYS A 686 -44.59 -8.71 -23.34
N LYS A 687 -43.67 -9.34 -24.07
CA LYS A 687 -43.69 -9.33 -25.54
C LYS A 687 -44.94 -10.06 -26.05
N LYS A 688 -45.65 -9.47 -27.04
CA LYS A 688 -46.84 -10.05 -27.65
C LYS A 688 -46.63 -10.26 -29.15
N LYS A 689 -47.33 -11.24 -29.74
CA LYS A 689 -47.42 -11.36 -31.20
C LYS A 689 -48.55 -10.47 -31.72
N LYS A 690 -48.22 -9.48 -32.54
CA LYS A 690 -49.17 -8.67 -33.35
C LYS A 690 -48.74 -8.80 -34.82
N HIS A 691 -49.69 -9.04 -35.73
CA HIS A 691 -49.46 -9.15 -37.19
C HIS A 691 -48.18 -9.92 -37.58
N SER A 692 -48.09 -11.18 -37.15
CA SER A 692 -46.97 -12.10 -37.42
C SER A 692 -45.59 -11.68 -36.91
N GLN A 693 -45.47 -10.59 -36.14
CA GLN A 693 -44.22 -10.13 -35.53
C GLN A 693 -44.32 -10.08 -34.00
N THR A 694 -43.19 -10.24 -33.31
CA THR A 694 -43.14 -10.22 -31.83
C THR A 694 -42.73 -8.83 -31.37
N ILE A 695 -43.68 -8.07 -30.83
CA ILE A 695 -43.53 -6.66 -30.46
C ILE A 695 -43.35 -6.54 -28.94
N GLN A 696 -42.48 -5.61 -28.53
CA GLN A 696 -42.30 -5.22 -27.13
C GLN A 696 -43.38 -4.21 -26.72
N CYS A 697 -44.40 -4.67 -26.00
CA CYS A 697 -45.42 -3.81 -25.42
C CYS A 697 -44.87 -2.99 -24.23
N TRP A 698 -45.52 -1.87 -23.97
CA TRP A 698 -45.29 -0.96 -22.85
C TRP A 698 -46.60 -0.64 -22.19
N ASN A 699 -46.63 -0.60 -20.86
CA ASN A 699 -47.84 -0.40 -20.07
C ASN A 699 -47.68 0.81 -19.14
N LYS A 700 -48.76 1.58 -18.98
CA LYS A 700 -48.85 2.68 -18.01
C LYS A 700 -48.98 2.08 -16.61
N ILE A 701 -48.11 2.46 -15.66
CA ILE A 701 -48.37 2.15 -14.25
C ILE A 701 -49.50 3.05 -13.78
N PRO A 702 -50.58 2.53 -13.14
CA PRO A 702 -51.56 3.39 -12.50
C PRO A 702 -50.90 4.10 -11.32
N GLN A 703 -50.72 5.41 -11.41
CA GLN A 703 -50.30 6.23 -10.27
C GLN A 703 -51.34 6.09 -9.16
N LYS A 704 -50.92 5.53 -8.03
CA LYS A 704 -51.67 5.61 -6.77
C LYS A 704 -51.62 7.08 -6.34
N CYS A 705 -52.75 7.69 -6.02
CA CYS A 705 -52.78 9.09 -5.58
C CYS A 705 -51.89 9.28 -4.35
N VAL A 706 -50.86 10.13 -4.46
CA VAL A 706 -50.08 10.61 -3.32
C VAL A 706 -50.65 11.96 -2.90
N LEU A 707 -51.71 11.88 -2.12
CA LEU A 707 -52.22 12.93 -1.26
C LEU A 707 -52.32 12.36 0.16
N GLU A 708 -52.36 13.22 1.17
CA GLU A 708 -52.39 12.86 2.61
C GLU A 708 -51.08 12.30 3.23
N VAL A 709 -50.00 13.09 3.18
CA VAL A 709 -49.10 13.25 4.34
C VAL A 709 -48.79 14.74 4.55
N ALA A 710 -49.85 15.54 4.78
CA ALA A 710 -49.73 17.00 4.92
C ALA A 710 -50.68 17.60 5.98
N THR A 711 -50.92 16.88 7.09
CA THR A 711 -51.41 17.46 8.36
C THR A 711 -51.37 16.40 9.46
N GLY A 712 -50.34 16.43 10.31
CA GLY A 712 -50.26 15.58 11.50
C GLY A 712 -51.00 16.20 12.68
N VAL A 713 -52.24 15.78 12.93
CA VAL A 713 -52.97 16.07 14.17
C VAL A 713 -53.45 14.74 14.77
N ALA A 714 -52.99 14.43 15.97
CA ALA A 714 -53.18 13.11 16.58
C ALA A 714 -54.30 13.09 17.64
N THR A 715 -55.29 12.23 17.44
CA THR A 715 -56.20 11.68 18.47
C THR A 715 -56.55 10.24 18.09
N GLY A 716 -56.51 9.30 19.03
CA GLY A 716 -56.66 7.85 18.76
C GLY A 716 -57.96 7.23 19.31
N VAL A 717 -57.81 6.07 19.98
CA VAL A 717 -58.83 5.26 20.70
C VAL A 717 -59.46 4.08 19.92
N ALA A 718 -58.80 2.92 20.06
CA ALA A 718 -59.33 1.61 20.52
C ALA A 718 -60.32 0.73 19.71
N THR A 719 -60.09 -0.59 19.85
CA THR A 719 -61.06 -1.74 19.92
C THR A 719 -61.93 -2.11 18.69
N GLU A 720 -62.39 -3.35 18.47
CA GLU A 720 -61.94 -4.73 18.83
C GLU A 720 -62.86 -5.76 18.09
N VAL A 721 -62.56 -7.07 18.21
CA VAL A 721 -63.42 -8.25 17.99
C VAL A 721 -63.60 -8.80 16.56
N ALA A 722 -63.50 -10.13 16.50
CA ALA A 722 -63.62 -11.06 15.37
C ALA A 722 -65.08 -11.19 14.81
N THR A 723 -65.46 -12.11 13.90
CA THR A 723 -65.42 -13.59 14.02
C THR A 723 -65.71 -14.34 12.69
N THR A 724 -65.07 -15.53 12.50
CA THR A 724 -65.60 -16.79 11.88
C THR A 724 -66.15 -16.83 10.42
N SER A 725 -66.13 -17.93 9.66
CA SER A 725 -65.36 -19.22 9.64
C SER A 725 -65.84 -20.12 8.46
N ASN A 726 -65.16 -21.26 8.22
CA ASN A 726 -65.62 -22.49 7.52
C ASN A 726 -65.57 -22.49 5.96
N VAL A 727 -64.96 -23.45 5.22
CA VAL A 727 -64.88 -24.95 5.22
C VAL A 727 -65.79 -25.52 4.11
N ASP A 728 -65.39 -26.38 3.16
CA ASP A 728 -64.07 -26.99 2.82
C ASP A 728 -63.99 -27.23 1.27
N ILE A 729 -63.43 -28.26 0.57
CA ILE A 729 -63.01 -29.66 0.81
C ILE A 729 -61.87 -30.08 -0.18
N SER A 730 -60.86 -30.77 0.37
CA SER A 730 -60.09 -31.97 -0.09
C SER A 730 -60.22 -32.47 -1.55
N MET A 731 -59.25 -33.13 -2.23
CA MET A 731 -57.88 -33.66 -1.98
C MET A 731 -57.41 -34.26 -3.36
N HIS A 732 -56.32 -34.97 -3.67
CA HIS A 732 -55.00 -35.43 -3.16
C HIS A 732 -54.30 -36.00 -4.45
N THR A 733 -52.99 -36.06 -4.73
CA THR A 733 -51.68 -35.56 -4.24
C THR A 733 -50.82 -35.32 -5.53
N GLU A 734 -49.50 -35.09 -5.63
CA GLU A 734 -48.29 -35.04 -4.78
C GLU A 734 -47.37 -33.90 -5.33
N ASN A 735 -46.10 -33.62 -4.95
CA ASN A 735 -45.19 -34.10 -3.89
C ASN A 735 -44.16 -32.99 -3.53
N GLU A 736 -43.19 -33.31 -2.67
CA GLU A 736 -41.89 -32.65 -2.37
C GLU A 736 -41.67 -31.15 -2.71
N VAL A 737 -41.61 -30.34 -1.65
CA VAL A 737 -41.07 -28.96 -1.64
C VAL A 737 -40.36 -28.71 -0.30
N PRO A 738 -39.12 -28.17 -0.27
CA PRO A 738 -38.57 -27.53 0.92
C PRO A 738 -39.03 -26.06 0.99
N MET A 739 -39.71 -25.68 2.07
CA MET A 739 -40.40 -24.37 2.16
C MET A 739 -39.56 -23.29 2.86
N VAL A 740 -39.84 -22.02 2.53
CA VAL A 740 -39.40 -20.83 3.29
C VAL A 740 -40.20 -20.72 4.60
N ALA A 741 -39.60 -20.15 5.65
CA ALA A 741 -40.31 -19.69 6.85
C ALA A 741 -39.87 -18.28 7.25
N THR A 742 -40.78 -17.50 7.84
CA THR A 742 -40.59 -16.08 8.24
C THR A 742 -40.87 -15.86 9.73
N PHE A 743 -40.43 -14.71 10.25
CA PHE A 743 -40.47 -14.32 11.67
C PHE A 743 -41.88 -14.11 12.26
N SER A 744 -42.01 -14.29 13.59
CA SER A 744 -42.47 -13.23 14.53
C SER A 744 -42.53 -13.66 16.01
N SER A 745 -42.12 -12.75 16.92
CA SER A 745 -42.61 -12.57 18.32
C SER A 745 -42.41 -13.69 19.38
N ASN A 746 -42.27 -13.44 20.70
CA ASN A 746 -41.99 -12.22 21.50
C ASN A 746 -41.60 -12.60 22.96
N LEU A 747 -41.03 -11.65 23.72
CA LEU A 747 -40.65 -11.70 25.16
C LEU A 747 -39.52 -12.71 25.51
N GLU A 748 -38.66 -12.48 26.52
CA GLU A 748 -38.52 -11.38 27.50
C GLU A 748 -37.10 -10.77 27.46
N ILE A 749 -36.92 -9.53 27.98
CA ILE A 749 -35.80 -9.07 28.84
C ILE A 749 -36.05 -7.59 29.22
N SER A 750 -35.68 -7.20 30.43
CA SER A 750 -36.05 -5.93 31.07
C SER A 750 -35.00 -4.80 30.93
N GLU A 751 -35.51 -3.61 30.63
CA GLU A 751 -35.18 -2.31 31.24
C GLU A 751 -33.71 -1.84 31.38
N THR A 752 -33.39 -0.76 30.64
CA THR A 752 -32.65 0.45 31.09
C THR A 752 -31.18 0.38 31.52
N GLU A 753 -30.37 1.45 31.42
CA GLU A 753 -30.26 2.55 30.44
C GLU A 753 -28.89 3.24 30.68
N ASN A 754 -28.43 4.07 29.74
CA ASN A 754 -27.37 5.09 29.90
C ASN A 754 -25.92 4.64 30.16
N LEU A 755 -25.08 4.95 29.16
CA LEU A 755 -23.93 5.89 29.21
C LEU A 755 -22.89 5.83 30.37
N ILE A 756 -21.69 6.31 30.04
CA ILE A 756 -20.51 6.48 30.92
C ILE A 756 -19.74 5.17 31.22
N ASN A 757 -18.75 4.83 30.38
CA ASN A 757 -17.45 4.33 30.82
C ASN A 757 -16.39 4.40 29.69
N ASP A 758 -16.13 5.60 29.18
CA ASP A 758 -14.91 5.89 28.39
C ASP A 758 -13.93 6.77 29.18
N GLN A 759 -13.84 6.52 30.48
CA GLN A 759 -12.80 7.01 31.39
C GLN A 759 -12.60 6.04 32.56
N LYS A 760 -11.86 4.94 32.33
CA LYS A 760 -11.36 4.08 33.43
C LYS A 760 -10.21 3.15 33.01
N ASN A 761 -9.09 3.75 32.60
CA ASN A 761 -7.80 3.06 32.64
C ASN A 761 -6.70 3.93 33.27
N ASN A 762 -7.04 4.54 34.41
CA ASN A 762 -6.10 5.18 35.32
C ASN A 762 -6.62 5.03 36.78
N SER A 763 -5.71 5.11 37.75
CA SER A 763 -5.92 4.87 39.18
C SER A 763 -6.44 3.47 39.59
N TYR A 764 -5.52 2.58 39.97
CA TYR A 764 -5.66 1.68 41.15
C TYR A 764 -4.29 1.08 41.55
N ARG A 765 -3.36 1.91 42.05
CA ARG A 765 -2.13 1.41 42.71
C ARG A 765 -1.52 2.35 43.77
N ARG A 766 -2.23 2.52 44.88
CA ARG A 766 -1.85 3.04 46.22
C ARG A 766 -3.17 3.17 47.01
N GLN A 767 -3.29 2.88 48.31
CA GLN A 767 -2.36 2.54 49.40
C GLN A 767 -2.90 1.28 50.15
N SER A 768 -2.27 0.65 51.16
CA SER A 768 -1.69 1.26 52.38
C SER A 768 -0.77 0.31 53.18
N PHE A 769 0.09 0.91 54.03
CA PHE A 769 0.89 0.33 55.12
C PHE A 769 2.03 -0.66 54.73
N GLU A 770 3.16 -0.74 55.44
CA GLU A 770 3.57 -0.12 56.73
C GLU A 770 5.11 0.12 56.80
N LYS A 771 5.59 1.15 57.55
CA LYS A 771 6.97 1.37 58.11
C LYS A 771 8.16 1.43 57.10
N VAL A 772 9.20 2.28 57.16
CA VAL A 772 9.79 3.31 58.06
C VAL A 772 10.39 4.43 57.13
N GLY A 773 10.69 5.69 57.47
CA GLY A 773 10.57 6.51 58.69
C GLY A 773 11.83 7.38 58.95
N SER A 774 11.67 8.56 59.60
CA SER A 774 12.70 9.62 59.83
C SER A 774 13.14 10.40 58.56
N ASN A 775 13.56 11.68 58.59
CA ASN A 775 13.72 12.64 59.71
C ASN A 775 13.66 14.11 59.18
N GLN A 776 13.14 15.08 59.97
CA GLN A 776 13.30 16.57 59.87
C GLN A 776 12.96 17.26 58.51
N GLY A 777 12.36 18.45 58.39
CA GLY A 777 12.12 19.57 59.31
C GLY A 777 13.18 20.67 59.12
N GLY A 778 12.90 21.91 58.70
CA GLY A 778 11.65 22.55 58.23
C GLY A 778 11.67 24.06 58.55
N GLU A 779 11.23 24.94 57.64
CA GLU A 779 11.27 26.40 57.88
C GLU A 779 10.19 27.19 57.11
N ASN A 780 9.84 28.39 57.60
CA ASN A 780 8.83 29.30 57.03
C ASN A 780 9.50 30.49 56.32
N VAL A 781 8.76 31.22 55.47
CA VAL A 781 8.64 32.70 55.54
C VAL A 781 7.46 33.19 54.67
N GLN A 782 6.97 34.40 54.95
CA GLN A 782 5.68 34.91 54.48
C GLN A 782 5.74 35.70 53.16
N VAL A 783 4.56 35.84 52.53
CA VAL A 783 4.24 36.83 51.51
C VAL A 783 4.34 38.26 52.07
N GLN A 784 4.90 39.20 51.31
CA GLN A 784 4.43 40.59 51.32
C GLN A 784 4.75 41.36 50.02
N SER A 785 4.22 42.58 49.91
CA SER A 785 3.97 43.31 48.66
C SER A 785 4.58 44.72 48.61
N GLY A 786 4.87 45.19 47.40
CA GLY A 786 5.10 46.61 47.07
C GLY A 786 5.46 46.74 45.59
N SER A 787 4.80 47.50 44.70
CA SER A 787 4.21 48.85 44.72
C SER A 787 5.14 49.94 44.13
N GLY A 788 5.25 49.91 42.79
CA GLY A 788 5.44 51.00 41.81
C GLY A 788 6.34 52.22 42.06
N PHE A 789 6.88 52.78 40.96
CA PHE A 789 6.91 54.23 40.72
C PHE A 789 7.00 54.53 39.20
N ASN A 790 6.81 55.80 38.80
CA ASN A 790 6.63 56.25 37.41
C ASN A 790 7.92 56.78 36.77
N GLU A 791 7.99 56.75 35.43
CA GLU A 791 8.32 57.86 34.51
C GLU A 791 8.38 57.31 33.05
N VAL A 792 8.31 58.08 31.97
CA VAL A 792 7.34 59.07 31.42
C VAL A 792 7.97 59.63 30.13
N ALA A 793 7.18 59.77 29.05
CA ALA A 793 7.55 60.37 27.75
C ALA A 793 8.60 59.58 26.90
N THR A 794 8.72 59.76 25.57
CA THR A 794 8.03 60.65 24.61
C THR A 794 7.38 59.88 23.44
N SER A 795 6.46 60.54 22.74
CA SER A 795 5.82 60.10 21.49
C SER A 795 6.68 60.30 20.24
N GLU A 796 6.41 59.55 19.18
CA GLU A 796 6.29 60.14 17.83
C GLU A 796 5.32 59.34 16.94
N VAL A 797 4.76 59.99 15.91
CA VAL A 797 3.71 59.44 15.01
C VAL A 797 4.10 59.74 13.57
N ALA A 798 4.00 58.75 12.69
CA ALA A 798 4.28 58.89 11.26
C ALA A 798 3.15 58.28 10.41
N THR A 799 2.19 59.12 10.02
CA THR A 799 1.23 58.83 8.95
C THR A 799 1.85 59.17 7.59
N PHE A 800 1.62 58.33 6.58
CA PHE A 800 1.75 58.75 5.17
C PHE A 800 0.68 58.09 4.31
N GLU A 801 -0.14 58.92 3.65
CA GLU A 801 -0.97 58.55 2.52
C GLU A 801 -0.32 59.11 1.23
N THR A 802 -0.26 58.28 0.18
CA THR A 802 -0.42 58.64 -1.25
C THR A 802 -0.53 57.35 -2.06
#